data_AF-A0A958LTS0-F1
#
_entry.id   AF-A0A958LTS0-F1
#
_cell.length_a   1.000
_cell.length_b   1.000
_cell.length_c   1.000
_cell.angle_alpha   90.00
_cell.angle_beta   90.00
_cell.angle_gamma   90.00
#
_symmetry.space_group_name_H-M   'P 1'
#
loop_
_entity.id
_entity.type
_entity.pdbx_description
1 polymer ?
#
loop_
_entity_poly.entity_id
_entity_poly.type
_entity_poly.pdbx_seq_one_letter_code
_entity_poly.pdbx_strand_id
1 'polypeptide(L)'
;MLVKIQFGLAALIAGGTLCSCARPTSTRPFAPPDVKIDHPVVHPPVDSQRPIRIHLPSGDYSSGNLFSLVPLAVGQSLTEPGSLRKYFEAFYWGENTFSSTKFSESPFGEFLIEHSITPFVMNTYNLDEQKNTQLLNVRLLLQRRSWYLKQSSIHMRTGNLVYLAQRYIDQTLSDFAIGKLEPKIREGVIAGIKSFQEKTLHPVTATLRSFDLTPRLDEALKILSQLTQEMNITLEPETQEQFKAAETIARRISRTKDEKSALALLVEVWDQMPAKDRGPVFQRASRDLYKFMKDSSQADRNCLKGIECTGIGTQIAKHLFILPAIKDYGIDRMRDQIEAEVLKTMKIGVQRMIRDSLIELPWLLLAEIKGQIDQEFDRIEGYTEDYPSFVRNELNAWYRSQFGTSFIPAIESESFGLENRRLGPHISGSKDQRGRLTVSAHAFGQILQSTAHWPEDMGFIRSSQDNKNLILLGLVRANQILGFEGMLHTQDNQEVPSEEQLENWHLVESSQPVERLLPLSFFPLRASLIAGFGLSRRSHLPSLDISGQASLLRGFVSLARVFNDWQPTTLGHVMSSIRVKDMITNLPSDALDVPAFSQDVMLAKALNNAGLILKTLKSKGTPLVQICEDNNPRWFDQEEECQWPTTLAGLVDIKDGIRSMEIKTKSTSAFLIALIEFIRFCEEELPKTKSKYLLESMIPNRPPAMEEIQQVLPELRNLAVGLTHMLTQRLQGPNGRFRSLVRLDRETNVDSGTDFETQILGLQAVSMSAHLFQVGVYKSSARAAYSYLNQNLWNSSTGFYQGQGPRPSLAEAMLAREALGQFLPLLDETDGREQLQLYLKGLFVSN
;
A
#
# COMPACT_ATOMS: atom_id res chain seq x y z
N MET A 1 -14.38 -7.42 -40.51
CA MET A 1 -15.58 -8.24 -40.74
C MET A 1 -16.75 -7.40 -41.18
N LEU A 2 -17.32 -6.53 -40.34
CA LEU A 2 -18.49 -5.70 -40.70
C LEU A 2 -18.24 -4.76 -41.88
N VAL A 3 -17.06 -4.12 -41.95
CA VAL A 3 -16.65 -3.28 -43.09
C VAL A 3 -16.45 -4.09 -44.39
N LYS A 4 -16.12 -5.38 -44.30
CA LYS A 4 -16.03 -6.24 -45.50
C LYS A 4 -17.33 -6.98 -45.80
N ILE A 5 -18.23 -7.08 -44.82
CA ILE A 5 -19.64 -7.34 -45.06
C ILE A 5 -20.23 -6.20 -45.91
N GLN A 6 -19.77 -4.94 -45.73
CA GLN A 6 -20.09 -3.84 -46.64
C GLN A 6 -19.57 -4.13 -48.07
N PHE A 7 -18.26 -4.34 -48.26
CA PHE A 7 -17.68 -4.62 -49.60
C PHE A 7 -18.25 -5.88 -50.27
N GLY A 8 -18.54 -6.93 -49.50
CA GLY A 8 -19.07 -8.18 -50.03
C GLY A 8 -20.53 -8.05 -50.48
N LEU A 9 -21.35 -7.24 -49.83
CA LEU A 9 -22.74 -6.99 -50.25
C LEU A 9 -22.72 -6.18 -51.57
N ALA A 10 -21.75 -5.27 -51.72
CA ALA A 10 -21.44 -4.51 -52.95
C ALA A 10 -20.93 -5.37 -54.12
N ALA A 11 -20.09 -6.35 -53.84
CA ALA A 11 -19.55 -7.21 -54.91
C ALA A 11 -20.58 -8.25 -55.38
N LEU A 12 -21.63 -8.48 -54.59
CA LEU A 12 -22.63 -9.50 -54.84
C LEU A 12 -23.78 -9.03 -55.70
N ILE A 13 -24.24 -7.82 -55.45
CA ILE A 13 -25.39 -7.29 -56.15
C ILE A 13 -24.94 -6.56 -57.44
N ALA A 14 -23.66 -6.17 -57.60
CA ALA A 14 -23.04 -5.85 -58.91
C ALA A 14 -22.33 -7.04 -59.60
N GLY A 15 -22.35 -8.21 -58.96
CA GLY A 15 -21.61 -9.43 -59.30
C GLY A 15 -20.24 -9.28 -59.99
N GLY A 16 -19.24 -9.23 -59.12
CA GLY A 16 -17.90 -9.79 -59.27
C GLY A 16 -17.06 -9.39 -60.50
N THR A 17 -16.17 -8.43 -60.28
CA THR A 17 -14.85 -8.36 -60.92
C THR A 17 -13.77 -8.09 -59.87
N LEU A 18 -12.63 -8.76 -60.01
CA LEU A 18 -11.41 -8.62 -59.21
C LEU A 18 -10.61 -7.39 -59.69
N CYS A 19 -10.03 -6.62 -58.77
CA CYS A 19 -8.98 -5.65 -59.06
C CYS A 19 -7.66 -6.08 -58.39
N SER A 20 -6.58 -6.00 -59.19
CA SER A 20 -5.18 -6.23 -58.83
C SER A 20 -4.58 -4.99 -58.18
N CYS A 21 -4.02 -5.09 -56.97
CA CYS A 21 -3.29 -4.01 -56.33
C CYS A 21 -1.80 -4.03 -56.73
N ALA A 22 -1.34 -2.94 -57.35
CA ALA A 22 0.06 -2.60 -57.52
C ALA A 22 0.64 -2.01 -56.20
N ARG A 23 1.91 -2.34 -55.91
CA ARG A 23 2.70 -1.80 -54.81
C ARG A 23 3.13 -0.35 -55.10
N PRO A 24 3.23 0.52 -54.08
CA PRO A 24 4.19 1.61 -54.08
C PRO A 24 5.38 1.32 -53.16
N THR A 25 6.50 1.85 -53.61
CA THR A 25 7.87 1.76 -53.14
C THR A 25 8.16 2.62 -51.90
N SER A 26 9.19 2.19 -51.18
CA SER A 26 9.83 2.82 -50.02
C SER A 26 10.41 4.21 -50.31
N THR A 27 10.34 5.10 -49.32
CA THR A 27 11.40 6.08 -49.04
C THR A 27 11.69 6.11 -47.54
N ARG A 28 12.98 6.24 -47.23
CA ARG A 28 13.65 6.14 -45.93
C ARG A 28 13.97 7.55 -45.38
N PRO A 29 14.60 7.71 -44.20
CA PRO A 29 14.11 8.56 -43.10
C PRO A 29 14.77 9.95 -43.02
N PHE A 30 14.14 10.85 -42.27
CA PHE A 30 14.71 12.12 -41.84
C PHE A 30 15.51 11.96 -40.53
N ALA A 31 16.67 12.61 -40.49
CA ALA A 31 17.59 12.76 -39.36
C ALA A 31 17.18 13.93 -38.44
N PRO A 32 17.63 13.97 -37.17
CA PRO A 32 17.22 14.93 -36.15
C PRO A 32 17.98 16.27 -36.23
N PRO A 33 17.45 17.38 -35.68
CA PRO A 33 18.17 18.63 -35.60
C PRO A 33 19.03 18.77 -34.33
N ASP A 34 20.14 19.47 -34.52
CA ASP A 34 21.19 19.84 -33.57
C ASP A 34 20.69 20.69 -32.39
N VAL A 35 21.22 20.38 -31.20
CA VAL A 35 21.14 21.20 -29.98
C VAL A 35 22.36 22.14 -29.95
N LYS A 36 22.11 23.45 -29.86
CA LYS A 36 23.13 24.46 -29.52
C LYS A 36 22.95 24.92 -28.07
N ILE A 37 24.03 24.83 -27.31
CA ILE A 37 24.18 25.36 -25.95
C ILE A 37 24.96 26.66 -26.07
N ASP A 38 24.43 27.76 -25.55
CA ASP A 38 25.18 29.00 -25.31
C ASP A 38 24.96 29.44 -23.85
N HIS A 39 26.06 29.58 -23.12
CA HIS A 39 26.14 30.37 -21.88
C HIS A 39 26.35 31.86 -22.24
N PRO A 40 25.92 32.79 -21.38
CA PRO A 40 26.96 33.55 -20.69
C PRO A 40 26.63 33.96 -19.24
N VAL A 41 27.72 34.24 -18.53
CA VAL A 41 27.87 34.71 -17.15
C VAL A 41 27.77 36.26 -17.09
N VAL A 42 27.44 36.78 -15.90
CA VAL A 42 27.97 38.00 -15.23
C VAL A 42 26.89 39.00 -14.72
N HIS A 43 26.89 39.20 -13.39
CA HIS A 43 26.21 40.19 -12.51
C HIS A 43 26.80 41.62 -12.62
N PRO A 44 26.50 42.60 -11.72
CA PRO A 44 25.26 43.22 -11.20
C PRO A 44 25.26 44.76 -11.48
N PRO A 45 24.35 45.64 -10.96
CA PRO A 45 24.46 46.28 -9.62
C PRO A 45 23.09 46.60 -8.93
N VAL A 46 22.94 46.57 -7.59
CA VAL A 46 23.12 47.60 -6.52
C VAL A 46 22.07 48.73 -6.43
N ASP A 47 21.53 48.86 -5.20
CA ASP A 47 20.95 50.03 -4.50
C ASP A 47 19.52 50.54 -4.78
N SER A 48 18.64 50.48 -3.77
CA SER A 48 18.54 51.50 -2.70
C SER A 48 17.17 51.54 -1.99
N GLN A 49 17.20 51.65 -0.65
CA GLN A 49 16.41 52.57 0.22
C GLN A 49 14.85 52.51 0.17
N ARG A 50 14.04 52.50 1.23
CA ARG A 50 14.05 52.99 2.63
C ARG A 50 12.60 52.72 3.20
N PRO A 51 12.12 53.27 4.34
CA PRO A 51 12.10 52.70 5.69
C PRO A 51 10.64 52.55 6.26
N ILE A 52 10.51 52.22 7.56
CA ILE A 52 9.60 52.86 8.57
C ILE A 52 8.86 51.89 9.53
N ARG A 53 9.25 52.04 10.82
CA ARG A 53 8.52 52.08 12.12
C ARG A 53 7.51 51.00 12.56
N ILE A 54 7.96 50.29 13.60
CA ILE A 54 7.38 50.12 14.96
C ILE A 54 6.04 50.82 15.26
N HIS A 55 5.06 50.05 15.75
CA HIS A 55 4.13 50.43 16.82
C HIS A 55 3.66 49.19 17.61
N LEU A 56 3.95 49.19 18.92
CA LEU A 56 3.15 48.52 19.96
C LEU A 56 2.09 49.54 20.44
N PRO A 57 0.90 49.07 20.85
CA PRO A 57 0.59 49.22 22.26
C PRO A 57 -0.17 48.06 22.91
N SER A 58 0.09 47.97 24.20
CA SER A 58 -0.61 47.35 25.32
C SER A 58 -2.14 47.50 25.34
N GLY A 59 -2.80 46.51 25.95
CA GLY A 59 -4.18 46.64 26.45
C GLY A 59 -4.61 45.45 27.30
N ASP A 60 -4.55 45.63 28.62
CA ASP A 60 -5.22 44.81 29.64
C ASP A 60 -6.72 44.69 29.37
N TYR A 61 -7.30 43.50 29.58
CA TYR A 61 -8.68 43.36 30.04
C TYR A 61 -8.79 42.22 31.04
N SER A 62 -9.08 42.64 32.27
CA SER A 62 -9.52 41.88 33.41
C SER A 62 -10.95 41.31 33.27
N SER A 63 -11.21 40.32 34.14
CA SER A 63 -12.50 39.99 34.77
C SER A 63 -13.47 39.06 34.01
N GLY A 64 -14.02 38.09 34.75
CA GLY A 64 -15.18 37.31 34.32
C GLY A 64 -15.36 35.97 35.03
N ASN A 65 -15.97 36.01 36.21
CA ASN A 65 -16.51 34.89 37.00
C ASN A 65 -17.17 33.76 36.17
N LEU A 66 -17.16 32.52 36.69
CA LEU A 66 -18.38 31.87 37.24
C LEU A 66 -18.13 30.43 37.71
N PHE A 67 -18.65 30.17 38.90
CA PHE A 67 -18.93 28.88 39.51
C PHE A 67 -19.63 27.91 38.55
N SER A 68 -19.26 26.63 38.61
CA SER A 68 -20.27 25.58 38.83
C SER A 68 -19.65 24.38 39.54
N LEU A 69 -19.94 24.31 40.83
CA LEU A 69 -20.07 23.04 41.55
C LEU A 69 -21.20 22.24 40.89
N VAL A 70 -20.96 20.97 40.57
CA VAL A 70 -22.02 19.96 40.53
C VAL A 70 -21.66 18.88 41.56
N PRO A 71 -22.56 18.61 42.52
CA PRO A 71 -22.29 17.73 43.65
C PRO A 71 -22.25 16.28 43.20
N LEU A 72 -21.28 15.53 43.72
CA LEU A 72 -21.34 14.06 43.75
C LEU A 72 -22.50 13.67 44.67
N ALA A 73 -23.68 13.48 44.07
CA ALA A 73 -24.76 12.75 44.67
C ALA A 73 -24.33 11.29 44.79
N VAL A 74 -23.88 10.93 46.00
CA VAL A 74 -23.82 9.56 46.48
C VAL A 74 -25.26 9.01 46.47
N GLY A 75 -25.49 7.90 45.77
CA GLY A 75 -26.69 7.09 45.99
C GLY A 75 -27.41 6.56 44.76
N GLN A 76 -26.72 5.89 43.82
CA GLN A 76 -27.36 4.82 43.04
C GLN A 76 -26.43 3.62 43.00
N SER A 77 -26.94 2.47 43.41
CA SER A 77 -26.18 1.23 43.53
C SER A 77 -25.74 0.73 42.16
N LEU A 78 -24.45 0.41 42.05
CA LEU A 78 -23.84 -0.29 40.92
C LEU A 78 -24.24 -1.78 40.91
N THR A 79 -25.53 -2.07 40.99
CA THR A 79 -26.05 -3.45 41.05
C THR A 79 -26.80 -3.88 39.79
N GLU A 80 -27.02 -2.99 38.82
CA GLU A 80 -27.56 -3.38 37.53
C GLU A 80 -26.43 -3.79 36.56
N PRO A 81 -26.41 -5.04 36.06
CA PRO A 81 -25.51 -5.46 35.00
C PRO A 81 -25.92 -4.75 33.69
N GLY A 82 -25.35 -3.58 33.43
CA GLY A 82 -25.60 -2.81 32.21
C GLY A 82 -25.28 -1.31 32.32
N SER A 83 -25.32 -0.74 33.52
CA SER A 83 -25.02 0.68 33.75
C SER A 83 -23.52 0.99 33.69
N LEU A 84 -22.67 0.07 34.16
CA LEU A 84 -21.21 0.14 33.97
C LEU A 84 -20.81 0.13 32.49
N ARG A 85 -21.44 -0.72 31.67
CA ARG A 85 -21.16 -0.82 30.23
C ARG A 85 -21.48 0.47 29.49
N LYS A 86 -22.62 1.12 29.76
CA LYS A 86 -22.98 2.41 29.17
C LYS A 86 -22.08 3.56 29.63
N TYR A 87 -21.62 3.52 30.87
CA TYR A 87 -20.65 4.49 31.39
C TYR A 87 -19.26 4.29 30.73
N PHE A 88 -18.85 3.05 30.51
CA PHE A 88 -17.60 2.71 29.79
C PHE A 88 -17.68 3.02 28.29
N GLU A 89 -18.81 2.75 27.65
CA GLU A 89 -19.02 3.11 26.24
C GLU A 89 -18.97 4.64 26.06
N ALA A 90 -19.57 5.42 26.95
CA ALA A 90 -19.49 6.89 26.91
C ALA A 90 -18.10 7.45 27.27
N PHE A 91 -17.30 6.76 28.09
CA PHE A 91 -15.97 7.22 28.51
C PHE A 91 -14.86 6.86 27.49
N TYR A 92 -14.98 5.72 26.80
CA TYR A 92 -14.02 5.26 25.79
C TYR A 92 -14.38 5.66 24.34
N TRP A 93 -15.67 5.85 24.03
CA TRP A 93 -16.14 6.32 22.71
C TRP A 93 -16.58 7.79 22.71
N GLY A 94 -16.32 8.54 23.78
CA GLY A 94 -16.40 9.99 23.73
C GLY A 94 -15.45 10.49 22.65
N GLU A 95 -15.96 11.18 21.63
CA GLU A 95 -15.30 11.59 20.38
C GLU A 95 -14.03 12.48 20.54
N ASN A 96 -13.39 12.55 21.71
CA ASN A 96 -12.44 13.61 22.07
C ASN A 96 -11.18 13.20 22.84
N THR A 97 -10.92 11.91 23.11
CA THR A 97 -9.79 11.49 23.96
C THR A 97 -8.54 11.00 23.21
N PHE A 98 -8.66 10.45 22.01
CA PHE A 98 -7.53 9.91 21.25
C PHE A 98 -7.48 10.51 19.85
N SER A 99 -6.29 10.85 19.36
CA SER A 99 -6.13 11.20 17.96
C SER A 99 -6.14 9.94 17.09
N SER A 100 -6.48 10.10 15.81
CA SER A 100 -6.43 9.03 14.82
C SER A 100 -5.95 9.63 13.51
N THR A 101 -5.16 8.88 12.74
CA THR A 101 -4.71 9.29 11.41
C THR A 101 -5.11 8.26 10.37
N LYS A 102 -5.13 8.62 9.09
CA LYS A 102 -5.34 7.61 8.04
C LYS A 102 -4.19 6.62 8.07
N PHE A 103 -4.49 5.34 7.90
CA PHE A 103 -3.46 4.29 7.98
C PHE A 103 -2.28 4.55 7.05
N SER A 104 -2.54 5.02 5.83
CA SER A 104 -1.48 5.39 4.88
C SER A 104 -0.58 6.55 5.31
N GLU A 105 -1.06 7.40 6.23
CA GLU A 105 -0.35 8.56 6.78
C GLU A 105 0.32 8.20 8.14
N SER A 106 0.20 6.95 8.59
CA SER A 106 0.91 6.47 9.79
C SER A 106 2.38 6.16 9.48
N PRO A 107 3.30 6.17 10.46
CA PRO A 107 4.71 5.85 10.24
C PRO A 107 4.95 4.52 9.52
N PHE A 108 4.15 3.51 9.84
CA PHE A 108 4.20 2.22 9.17
C PHE A 108 3.65 2.28 7.75
N GLY A 109 2.60 3.06 7.50
CA GLY A 109 2.08 3.32 6.15
C GLY A 109 3.12 4.00 5.26
N GLU A 110 3.76 5.06 5.75
CA GLU A 110 4.85 5.76 5.05
C GLU A 110 6.09 4.87 4.88
N PHE A 111 6.46 4.09 5.91
CA PHE A 111 7.52 3.09 5.80
C PHE A 111 7.23 2.09 4.69
N LEU A 112 6.00 1.57 4.62
CA LEU A 112 5.59 0.71 3.51
C LEU A 112 5.66 1.46 2.19
N ILE A 113 5.21 2.71 2.06
CA ILE A 113 5.28 3.44 0.79
C ILE A 113 6.74 3.58 0.32
N GLU A 114 7.66 3.94 1.21
CA GLU A 114 9.09 4.11 0.93
C GLU A 114 9.78 2.78 0.57
N HIS A 115 9.51 1.73 1.36
CA HIS A 115 10.26 0.47 1.31
C HIS A 115 9.57 -0.62 0.52
N SER A 116 8.26 -0.49 0.23
CA SER A 116 7.53 -1.59 -0.40
C SER A 116 8.03 -1.84 -1.81
N ILE A 117 8.27 -0.84 -2.66
CA ILE A 117 8.44 -1.12 -4.10
C ILE A 117 9.07 0.00 -4.94
N THR A 118 9.26 1.24 -4.45
CA THR A 118 9.63 2.39 -5.32
C THR A 118 10.86 2.12 -6.21
N PRO A 119 11.95 1.46 -5.75
CA PRO A 119 13.06 1.11 -6.63
C PRO A 119 12.76 -0.07 -7.57
N PHE A 120 11.88 -1.00 -7.19
CA PHE A 120 11.61 -2.24 -7.94
C PHE A 120 10.57 -2.03 -9.05
N VAL A 121 9.47 -1.32 -8.82
CA VAL A 121 8.52 -1.00 -9.91
C VAL A 121 9.17 -0.04 -10.92
N MET A 122 9.98 0.92 -10.46
CA MET A 122 10.63 1.89 -11.35
C MET A 122 11.80 1.29 -12.16
N ASN A 123 12.55 0.29 -11.62
CA ASN A 123 13.69 -0.30 -12.34
C ASN A 123 13.38 -1.63 -13.07
N THR A 124 12.31 -2.36 -12.71
CA THR A 124 12.12 -3.74 -13.21
C THR A 124 11.02 -3.86 -14.28
N TYR A 125 10.14 -2.87 -14.41
CA TYR A 125 9.11 -2.86 -15.45
C TYR A 125 9.53 -1.98 -16.62
N ASN A 126 10.27 -2.55 -17.57
CA ASN A 126 10.27 -2.03 -18.94
C ASN A 126 8.88 -2.33 -19.54
N LEU A 127 7.91 -1.47 -19.22
CA LEU A 127 6.50 -1.66 -19.58
C LEU A 127 6.33 -1.89 -21.08
N ASP A 128 7.12 -1.19 -21.91
CA ASP A 128 7.11 -1.36 -23.36
C ASP A 128 7.58 -2.76 -23.79
N GLU A 129 8.67 -3.27 -23.22
CA GLU A 129 9.17 -4.60 -23.54
C GLU A 129 8.20 -5.70 -23.11
N GLN A 130 7.61 -5.58 -21.92
CA GLN A 130 6.58 -6.50 -21.46
C GLN A 130 5.33 -6.43 -22.33
N LYS A 131 4.84 -5.23 -22.65
CA LYS A 131 3.69 -5.02 -23.54
C LYS A 131 3.90 -5.67 -24.90
N ASN A 132 5.07 -5.45 -25.50
CA ASN A 132 5.43 -6.05 -26.78
C ASN A 132 5.54 -7.59 -26.69
N THR A 133 6.08 -8.12 -25.58
CA THR A 133 6.16 -9.57 -25.34
C THR A 133 4.77 -10.20 -25.20
N GLN A 134 3.86 -9.57 -24.46
CA GLN A 134 2.49 -10.06 -24.27
C GLN A 134 1.71 -10.01 -25.60
N LEU A 135 1.83 -8.91 -26.36
CA LEU A 135 1.23 -8.79 -27.69
C LEU A 135 1.79 -9.83 -28.67
N LEU A 136 3.09 -10.12 -28.61
CA LEU A 136 3.70 -11.17 -29.44
C LEU A 136 3.13 -12.56 -29.08
N ASN A 137 3.02 -12.88 -27.79
CA ASN A 137 2.43 -14.14 -27.33
C ASN A 137 0.98 -14.31 -27.79
N VAL A 138 0.16 -13.26 -27.66
CA VAL A 138 -1.21 -13.23 -28.16
C VAL A 138 -1.22 -13.44 -29.68
N ARG A 139 -0.40 -12.71 -30.43
CA ARG A 139 -0.32 -12.83 -31.89
C ARG A 139 0.06 -14.24 -32.33
N LEU A 140 1.05 -14.85 -31.70
CA LEU A 140 1.48 -16.22 -32.01
C LEU A 140 0.37 -17.24 -31.74
N LEU A 141 -0.36 -17.11 -30.63
CA LEU A 141 -1.50 -17.98 -30.31
C LEU A 141 -2.62 -17.86 -31.36
N LEU A 142 -2.99 -16.64 -31.73
CA LEU A 142 -4.03 -16.39 -32.74
C LEU A 142 -3.61 -16.90 -34.13
N GLN A 143 -2.35 -16.70 -34.51
CA GLN A 143 -1.81 -17.14 -35.81
C GLN A 143 -1.70 -18.66 -35.91
N ARG A 144 -1.30 -19.36 -34.84
CA ARG A 144 -1.15 -20.83 -34.82
C ARG A 144 -2.41 -21.55 -35.29
N ARG A 145 -3.60 -21.01 -35.00
CA ARG A 145 -4.89 -21.59 -35.40
C ARG A 145 -5.52 -20.98 -36.65
N SER A 146 -5.01 -19.85 -37.14
CA SER A 146 -5.54 -19.17 -38.33
C SER A 146 -5.48 -20.03 -39.59
N TRP A 147 -4.49 -20.93 -39.68
CA TRP A 147 -4.37 -21.87 -40.79
C TRP A 147 -5.56 -22.84 -40.87
N TYR A 148 -6.10 -23.28 -39.72
CA TYR A 148 -7.26 -24.18 -39.67
C TYR A 148 -8.53 -23.50 -40.19
N LEU A 149 -8.71 -22.21 -39.89
CA LEU A 149 -9.79 -21.39 -40.46
C LEU A 149 -9.69 -21.29 -41.98
N LYS A 150 -8.47 -21.03 -42.48
CA LYS A 150 -8.23 -20.87 -43.93
C LYS A 150 -8.49 -22.15 -44.71
N GLN A 151 -8.03 -23.31 -44.20
CA GLN A 151 -8.25 -24.60 -44.85
C GLN A 151 -9.71 -25.06 -44.78
N SER A 152 -10.32 -24.99 -43.59
CA SER A 152 -11.65 -25.55 -43.36
C SER A 152 -12.77 -24.76 -44.04
N SER A 153 -12.56 -23.47 -44.31
CA SER A 153 -13.61 -22.59 -44.87
C SER A 153 -13.86 -22.75 -46.38
N ILE A 154 -12.97 -23.39 -47.13
CA ILE A 154 -13.00 -23.45 -48.61
C ILE A 154 -14.24 -24.21 -49.15
N HIS A 155 -14.79 -25.15 -48.37
CA HIS A 155 -15.89 -26.02 -48.82
C HIS A 155 -17.15 -25.97 -47.93
N MET A 156 -17.21 -25.08 -46.94
CA MET A 156 -18.31 -25.04 -45.97
C MET A 156 -19.47 -24.12 -46.40
N ARG A 157 -20.71 -24.56 -46.14
CA ARG A 157 -21.96 -23.76 -46.21
C ARG A 157 -21.98 -22.67 -45.13
N THR A 158 -22.82 -21.65 -45.29
CA THR A 158 -22.91 -20.47 -44.40
C THR A 158 -23.05 -20.84 -42.91
N GLY A 159 -24.01 -21.70 -42.56
CA GLY A 159 -24.17 -22.18 -41.17
C GLY A 159 -22.92 -22.88 -40.58
N ASN A 160 -22.15 -23.59 -41.40
CA ASN A 160 -20.93 -24.27 -40.96
C ASN A 160 -19.75 -23.30 -40.80
N LEU A 161 -19.72 -22.21 -41.59
CA LEU A 161 -18.72 -21.15 -41.48
C LEU A 161 -18.87 -20.42 -40.14
N VAL A 162 -20.09 -20.11 -39.72
CA VAL A 162 -20.36 -19.46 -38.43
C VAL A 162 -19.99 -20.37 -37.26
N TYR A 163 -20.34 -21.66 -37.34
CA TYR A 163 -19.93 -22.64 -36.34
C TYR A 163 -18.40 -22.75 -36.25
N LEU A 164 -17.69 -22.69 -37.38
CA LEU A 164 -16.23 -22.68 -37.42
C LEU A 164 -15.64 -21.43 -36.73
N ALA A 165 -16.26 -20.25 -36.91
CA ALA A 165 -15.87 -19.02 -36.20
C ALA A 165 -16.00 -19.19 -34.68
N GLN A 166 -17.17 -19.68 -34.22
CA GLN A 166 -17.46 -19.90 -32.81
C GLN A 166 -16.46 -20.87 -32.19
N ARG A 167 -16.22 -22.01 -32.86
CA ARG A 167 -15.25 -23.01 -32.41
C ARG A 167 -13.83 -22.45 -32.31
N TYR A 168 -13.44 -21.57 -33.24
CA TYR A 168 -12.14 -20.90 -33.16
C TYR A 168 -12.05 -19.99 -31.94
N ILE A 169 -13.09 -19.19 -31.65
CA ILE A 169 -13.13 -18.32 -30.46
C ILE A 169 -13.11 -19.15 -29.17
N ASP A 170 -13.95 -20.17 -29.05
CA ASP A 170 -14.02 -21.03 -27.85
C ASP A 170 -12.67 -21.70 -27.58
N GLN A 171 -12.00 -22.18 -28.62
CA GLN A 171 -10.68 -22.76 -28.50
C GLN A 171 -9.60 -21.73 -28.15
N THR A 172 -9.71 -20.52 -28.68
CA THR A 172 -8.80 -19.42 -28.36
C THR A 172 -8.96 -19.00 -26.88
N LEU A 173 -10.20 -18.93 -26.38
CA LEU A 173 -10.48 -18.72 -24.95
C LEU A 173 -9.85 -19.81 -24.08
N SER A 174 -9.99 -21.08 -24.48
CA SER A 174 -9.36 -22.20 -23.76
C SER A 174 -7.83 -22.11 -23.77
N ASP A 175 -7.22 -21.71 -24.89
CA ASP A 175 -5.77 -21.57 -24.98
C ASP A 175 -5.26 -20.41 -24.11
N PHE A 176 -5.99 -19.29 -24.05
CA PHE A 176 -5.62 -18.17 -23.19
C PHE A 176 -5.81 -18.46 -21.70
N ALA A 177 -6.79 -19.28 -21.33
CA ALA A 177 -6.97 -19.70 -19.94
C ALA A 177 -5.75 -20.48 -19.39
N ILE A 178 -5.10 -21.27 -20.25
CA ILE A 178 -3.96 -22.15 -19.92
C ILE A 178 -2.61 -21.51 -20.31
N GLY A 179 -2.64 -20.42 -21.07
CA GLY A 179 -1.45 -19.75 -21.61
C GLY A 179 -0.60 -19.05 -20.56
N LYS A 180 0.67 -18.78 -20.91
CA LYS A 180 1.62 -18.00 -20.12
C LYS A 180 1.37 -16.48 -20.27
N LEU A 181 0.15 -16.04 -20.01
CA LEU A 181 -0.15 -14.62 -19.87
C LEU A 181 -0.13 -14.24 -18.39
N GLU A 182 0.35 -13.03 -18.11
CA GLU A 182 0.22 -12.41 -16.79
C GLU A 182 -1.28 -12.36 -16.40
N PRO A 183 -1.65 -12.69 -15.13
CA PRO A 183 -3.04 -12.90 -14.74
C PRO A 183 -4.00 -11.77 -15.11
N LYS A 184 -3.65 -10.51 -14.85
CA LYS A 184 -4.54 -9.38 -15.15
C LYS A 184 -4.71 -9.17 -16.66
N ILE A 185 -3.62 -9.24 -17.42
CA ILE A 185 -3.68 -9.22 -18.89
C ILE A 185 -4.55 -10.36 -19.42
N ARG A 186 -4.44 -11.56 -18.84
CA ARG A 186 -5.25 -12.72 -19.22
C ARG A 186 -6.74 -12.48 -18.99
N GLU A 187 -7.10 -11.92 -17.83
CA GLU A 187 -8.49 -11.56 -17.52
C GLU A 187 -9.03 -10.53 -18.51
N GLY A 188 -8.27 -9.47 -18.80
CA GLY A 188 -8.62 -8.47 -19.80
C GLY A 188 -8.76 -9.04 -21.21
N VAL A 189 -7.84 -9.92 -21.63
CA VAL A 189 -7.91 -10.64 -22.92
C VAL A 189 -9.16 -11.52 -23.00
N ILE A 190 -9.45 -12.31 -21.96
CA ILE A 190 -10.63 -13.17 -21.90
C ILE A 190 -11.92 -12.33 -21.94
N ALA A 191 -11.97 -11.23 -21.19
CA ALA A 191 -13.10 -10.30 -21.19
C ALA A 191 -13.30 -9.66 -22.57
N GLY A 192 -12.22 -9.22 -23.23
CA GLY A 192 -12.25 -8.67 -24.58
C GLY A 192 -12.78 -9.68 -25.60
N ILE A 193 -12.33 -10.93 -25.55
CA ILE A 193 -12.80 -11.99 -26.44
C ILE A 193 -14.30 -12.29 -26.19
N LYS A 194 -14.73 -12.37 -24.93
CA LYS A 194 -16.16 -12.56 -24.59
C LYS A 194 -17.02 -11.39 -25.07
N SER A 195 -16.55 -10.15 -24.86
CA SER A 195 -17.21 -8.94 -25.37
C SER A 195 -17.34 -8.99 -26.89
N PHE A 196 -16.28 -9.38 -27.62
CA PHE A 196 -16.33 -9.57 -29.07
C PHE A 196 -17.35 -10.64 -29.48
N GLN A 197 -17.37 -11.77 -28.77
CA GLN A 197 -18.30 -12.86 -29.01
C GLN A 197 -19.76 -12.44 -28.82
N GLU A 198 -20.08 -11.75 -27.73
CA GLU A 198 -21.42 -11.27 -27.39
C GLU A 198 -21.89 -10.16 -28.32
N LYS A 199 -21.03 -9.16 -28.59
CA LYS A 199 -21.41 -7.97 -29.37
C LYS A 199 -21.36 -8.18 -30.88
N THR A 200 -20.52 -9.11 -31.35
CA THR A 200 -20.30 -9.30 -32.79
C THR A 200 -20.71 -10.68 -33.27
N LEU A 201 -20.17 -11.75 -32.67
CA LEU A 201 -20.36 -13.08 -33.24
C LEU A 201 -21.78 -13.61 -33.04
N HIS A 202 -22.37 -13.42 -31.86
CA HIS A 202 -23.71 -13.92 -31.52
C HIS A 202 -24.82 -13.29 -32.39
N PRO A 203 -24.91 -11.95 -32.54
CA PRO A 203 -25.91 -11.32 -33.41
C PRO A 203 -25.76 -11.76 -34.88
N VAL A 204 -24.52 -11.83 -35.38
CA VAL A 204 -24.23 -12.30 -36.74
C VAL A 204 -24.67 -13.76 -36.92
N THR A 205 -24.44 -14.60 -35.91
CA THR A 205 -24.82 -16.03 -35.95
C THR A 205 -26.33 -16.21 -36.01
N ALA A 206 -27.07 -15.54 -35.13
CA ALA A 206 -28.53 -15.62 -35.08
C ALA A 206 -29.16 -15.13 -36.39
N THR A 207 -28.64 -14.03 -36.93
CA THR A 207 -29.11 -13.44 -38.18
C THR A 207 -28.82 -14.35 -39.37
N LEU A 208 -27.60 -14.86 -39.50
CA LEU A 208 -27.21 -15.68 -40.65
C LEU A 208 -27.95 -17.03 -40.68
N ARG A 209 -28.27 -17.59 -39.51
CA ARG A 209 -29.13 -18.78 -39.43
C ARG A 209 -30.54 -18.49 -39.95
N SER A 210 -31.11 -17.35 -39.57
CA SER A 210 -32.43 -16.91 -40.05
C SER A 210 -32.41 -16.65 -41.56
N PHE A 211 -31.35 -16.01 -42.06
CA PHE A 211 -31.12 -15.75 -43.47
C PHE A 211 -31.00 -17.03 -44.32
N ASP A 212 -30.22 -18.02 -43.86
CA ASP A 212 -30.06 -19.29 -44.57
C ASP A 212 -31.38 -20.07 -44.71
N LEU A 213 -32.26 -19.99 -43.70
CA LEU A 213 -33.54 -20.68 -43.65
C LEU A 213 -34.67 -19.96 -44.39
N THR A 214 -34.50 -18.68 -44.72
CA THR A 214 -35.54 -17.87 -45.35
C THR A 214 -35.77 -18.32 -46.80
N PRO A 215 -37.03 -18.61 -47.21
CA PRO A 215 -37.35 -19.02 -48.57
C PRO A 215 -37.65 -17.84 -49.52
N ARG A 216 -37.88 -16.63 -48.97
CA ARG A 216 -38.30 -15.45 -49.73
C ARG A 216 -37.24 -14.36 -49.78
N LEU A 217 -37.16 -13.65 -50.91
CA LEU A 217 -36.13 -12.65 -51.12
C LEU A 217 -36.33 -11.39 -50.26
N ASP A 218 -37.57 -10.94 -50.10
CA ASP A 218 -37.93 -9.76 -49.30
C ASP A 218 -37.63 -9.94 -47.81
N GLU A 219 -37.97 -11.11 -47.27
CA GLU A 219 -37.63 -11.50 -45.89
C GLU A 219 -36.12 -11.58 -45.68
N ALA A 220 -35.38 -12.15 -46.65
CA ALA A 220 -33.93 -12.27 -46.56
C ALA A 220 -33.23 -10.90 -46.60
N LEU A 221 -33.72 -9.96 -47.41
CA LEU A 221 -33.24 -8.58 -47.44
C LEU A 221 -33.58 -7.85 -46.13
N LYS A 222 -34.79 -8.05 -45.58
CA LYS A 222 -35.17 -7.47 -44.28
C LYS A 222 -34.24 -7.93 -43.15
N ILE A 223 -33.90 -9.22 -43.12
CA ILE A 223 -32.97 -9.79 -42.14
C ILE A 223 -31.58 -9.16 -42.27
N LEU A 224 -31.07 -9.00 -43.50
CA LEU A 224 -29.76 -8.36 -43.73
C LEU A 224 -29.77 -6.87 -43.36
N SER A 225 -30.87 -6.15 -43.64
CA SER A 225 -31.04 -4.74 -43.27
C SER A 225 -31.10 -4.53 -41.77
N GLN A 226 -31.78 -5.44 -41.06
CA GLN A 226 -31.83 -5.41 -39.60
C GLN A 226 -30.44 -5.63 -39.00
N LEU A 227 -29.68 -6.59 -39.52
CA LEU A 227 -28.30 -6.81 -39.05
C LEU A 227 -27.39 -5.61 -39.29
N THR A 228 -27.50 -4.94 -40.44
CA THR A 228 -26.68 -3.75 -40.69
C THR A 228 -27.04 -2.60 -39.76
N GLN A 229 -28.31 -2.45 -39.39
CA GLN A 229 -28.76 -1.47 -38.40
C GLN A 229 -28.30 -1.81 -36.98
N GLU A 230 -28.52 -3.06 -36.53
CA GLU A 230 -28.13 -3.51 -35.17
C GLU A 230 -26.63 -3.41 -34.94
N MET A 231 -25.84 -3.71 -35.96
CA MET A 231 -24.37 -3.65 -35.91
C MET A 231 -23.81 -2.27 -36.28
N ASN A 232 -24.68 -1.28 -36.48
CA ASN A 232 -24.34 0.10 -36.85
C ASN A 232 -23.38 0.20 -38.06
N ILE A 233 -23.65 -0.62 -39.08
CA ILE A 233 -22.82 -0.77 -40.27
C ILE A 233 -23.24 0.24 -41.33
N THR A 234 -22.38 1.21 -41.62
CA THR A 234 -22.60 2.15 -42.74
C THR A 234 -22.26 1.49 -44.08
N LEU A 235 -23.25 1.08 -44.87
CA LEU A 235 -23.01 0.51 -46.21
C LEU A 235 -22.36 1.54 -47.14
N GLU A 236 -21.39 1.11 -47.95
CA GLU A 236 -20.83 1.98 -48.99
C GLU A 236 -21.92 2.38 -50.01
N PRO A 237 -21.81 3.56 -50.66
CA PRO A 237 -22.85 4.06 -51.56
C PRO A 237 -23.26 3.05 -52.64
N GLU A 238 -22.29 2.39 -53.26
CA GLU A 238 -22.53 1.38 -54.30
C GLU A 238 -23.28 0.16 -53.74
N THR A 239 -22.91 -0.30 -52.54
CA THR A 239 -23.59 -1.39 -51.83
C THR A 239 -25.03 -1.02 -51.48
N GLN A 240 -25.24 0.22 -51.07
CA GLN A 240 -26.53 0.72 -50.65
C GLN A 240 -27.48 0.87 -51.85
N GLU A 241 -26.99 1.34 -52.99
CA GLU A 241 -27.75 1.38 -54.25
C GLU A 241 -28.15 -0.01 -54.72
N GLN A 242 -27.21 -0.93 -54.65
CA GLN A 242 -27.44 -2.33 -54.94
C GLN A 242 -28.47 -2.98 -54.01
N PHE A 243 -28.36 -2.76 -52.70
CA PHE A 243 -29.35 -3.26 -51.74
C PHE A 243 -30.75 -2.71 -52.04
N LYS A 244 -30.86 -1.42 -52.39
CA LYS A 244 -32.10 -0.80 -52.87
C LYS A 244 -32.60 -1.40 -54.18
N ALA A 245 -31.71 -1.77 -55.10
CA ALA A 245 -32.07 -2.45 -56.35
C ALA A 245 -32.63 -3.85 -56.07
N ALA A 246 -32.01 -4.61 -55.17
CA ALA A 246 -32.50 -5.92 -54.73
C ALA A 246 -33.87 -5.81 -54.05
N GLU A 247 -34.09 -4.82 -53.18
CA GLU A 247 -35.41 -4.53 -52.59
C GLU A 247 -36.46 -4.16 -53.64
N THR A 248 -36.05 -3.47 -54.70
CA THR A 248 -36.94 -3.09 -55.81
C THR A 248 -37.34 -4.32 -56.62
N ILE A 249 -36.38 -5.20 -56.91
CA ILE A 249 -36.63 -6.50 -57.56
C ILE A 249 -37.56 -7.37 -56.70
N ALA A 250 -37.28 -7.51 -55.39
CA ALA A 250 -38.11 -8.29 -54.47
C ALA A 250 -39.56 -7.80 -54.43
N ARG A 251 -39.75 -6.47 -54.32
CA ARG A 251 -41.08 -5.85 -54.38
C ARG A 251 -41.77 -6.10 -55.71
N ARG A 252 -41.05 -6.04 -56.84
CA ARG A 252 -41.61 -6.27 -58.17
C ARG A 252 -42.00 -7.72 -58.39
N ILE A 253 -41.20 -8.69 -57.95
CA ILE A 253 -41.54 -10.13 -57.97
C ILE A 253 -42.93 -10.33 -57.34
N SER A 254 -43.18 -9.76 -56.16
CA SER A 254 -44.48 -9.90 -55.47
C SER A 254 -45.67 -9.24 -56.19
N ARG A 255 -45.41 -8.26 -57.06
CA ARG A 255 -46.43 -7.45 -57.77
C ARG A 255 -46.67 -7.90 -59.20
N THR A 256 -45.81 -8.75 -59.76
CA THR A 256 -45.97 -9.30 -61.10
C THR A 256 -47.20 -10.21 -61.16
N LYS A 257 -48.16 -9.85 -62.03
CA LYS A 257 -49.46 -10.54 -62.19
C LYS A 257 -49.82 -10.86 -63.63
N ASP A 258 -49.13 -10.25 -64.59
CA ASP A 258 -49.39 -10.37 -66.03
C ASP A 258 -48.08 -10.50 -66.82
N GLU A 259 -48.18 -10.83 -68.10
CA GLU A 259 -47.03 -11.08 -68.97
C GLU A 259 -46.18 -9.82 -69.19
N LYS A 260 -46.80 -8.64 -69.16
CA LYS A 260 -46.10 -7.36 -69.34
C LYS A 260 -45.24 -7.00 -68.13
N SER A 261 -45.78 -7.17 -66.92
CA SER A 261 -45.06 -6.98 -65.66
C SER A 261 -43.99 -8.05 -65.45
N ALA A 262 -44.20 -9.28 -65.95
CA ALA A 262 -43.20 -10.34 -65.95
C ALA A 262 -42.03 -10.03 -66.90
N LEU A 263 -42.30 -9.51 -68.11
CA LEU A 263 -41.27 -9.06 -69.03
C LEU A 263 -40.45 -7.90 -68.42
N ALA A 264 -41.10 -6.91 -67.83
CA ALA A 264 -40.41 -5.80 -67.18
C ALA A 264 -39.48 -6.27 -66.05
N LEU A 265 -39.95 -7.24 -65.23
CA LEU A 265 -39.15 -7.88 -64.18
C LEU A 265 -37.94 -8.63 -64.76
N LEU A 266 -38.11 -9.41 -65.82
CA LEU A 266 -37.02 -10.14 -66.48
C LEU A 266 -35.94 -9.19 -67.01
N VAL A 267 -36.32 -8.07 -67.62
CA VAL A 267 -35.37 -7.07 -68.13
C VAL A 267 -34.64 -6.38 -66.97
N GLU A 268 -35.32 -6.12 -65.87
CA GLU A 268 -34.71 -5.49 -64.70
C GLU A 268 -33.73 -6.43 -63.99
N VAL A 269 -34.09 -7.71 -63.82
CA VAL A 269 -33.17 -8.74 -63.34
C VAL A 269 -31.98 -8.88 -64.30
N TRP A 270 -32.21 -8.83 -65.62
CA TRP A 270 -31.14 -8.86 -66.62
C TRP A 270 -30.15 -7.71 -66.48
N ASP A 271 -30.65 -6.48 -66.38
CA ASP A 271 -29.82 -5.28 -66.29
C ASP A 271 -29.00 -5.27 -64.99
N GLN A 272 -29.55 -5.78 -63.89
CA GLN A 272 -28.88 -5.86 -62.59
C GLN A 272 -27.96 -7.08 -62.45
N MET A 273 -28.11 -8.11 -63.30
CA MET A 273 -27.23 -9.27 -63.30
C MET A 273 -25.92 -9.00 -64.08
N PRO A 274 -24.77 -9.49 -63.61
CA PRO A 274 -23.51 -9.44 -64.34
C PRO A 274 -23.55 -10.27 -65.62
N ALA A 275 -22.85 -9.81 -66.67
CA ALA A 275 -22.85 -10.47 -67.97
C ALA A 275 -22.51 -11.98 -67.93
N LYS A 276 -21.58 -12.37 -67.04
CA LYS A 276 -21.14 -13.76 -66.86
C LYS A 276 -22.22 -14.69 -66.29
N ASP A 277 -23.17 -14.15 -65.53
CA ASP A 277 -24.19 -14.92 -64.81
C ASP A 277 -25.52 -14.98 -65.58
N ARG A 278 -25.71 -14.11 -66.59
CA ARG A 278 -26.92 -14.06 -67.44
C ARG A 278 -27.13 -15.34 -68.24
N GLY A 279 -26.06 -15.92 -68.79
CA GLY A 279 -26.13 -17.15 -69.61
C GLY A 279 -26.74 -18.33 -68.86
N PRO A 280 -26.16 -18.78 -67.75
CA PRO A 280 -26.67 -19.92 -66.97
C PRO A 280 -28.14 -19.79 -66.54
N VAL A 281 -28.63 -18.57 -66.29
CA VAL A 281 -30.01 -18.30 -65.83
C VAL A 281 -30.99 -18.19 -67.00
N PHE A 282 -30.73 -17.28 -67.95
CA PHE A 282 -31.69 -16.99 -69.01
C PHE A 282 -31.60 -17.96 -70.19
N GLN A 283 -30.41 -18.47 -70.52
CA GLN A 283 -30.23 -19.39 -71.65
C GLN A 283 -30.84 -20.78 -71.39
N ARG A 284 -30.90 -21.21 -70.12
CA ARG A 284 -31.60 -22.43 -69.71
C ARG A 284 -33.12 -22.27 -69.77
N ALA A 285 -33.62 -21.09 -69.44
CA ALA A 285 -35.05 -20.80 -69.50
C ALA A 285 -35.54 -20.65 -70.96
N SER A 286 -34.80 -19.89 -71.78
CA SER A 286 -35.05 -19.76 -73.21
C SER A 286 -33.80 -19.22 -73.94
N ARG A 287 -33.28 -19.99 -74.89
CA ARG A 287 -32.13 -19.57 -75.72
C ARG A 287 -32.46 -18.34 -76.55
N ASP A 288 -33.69 -18.24 -77.06
CA ASP A 288 -34.12 -17.14 -77.91
C ASP A 288 -34.31 -15.86 -77.11
N LEU A 289 -34.88 -15.95 -75.90
CA LEU A 289 -34.96 -14.82 -74.98
C LEU A 289 -33.56 -14.34 -74.57
N TYR A 290 -32.64 -15.25 -74.25
CA TYR A 290 -31.26 -14.90 -73.92
C TYR A 290 -30.54 -14.21 -75.09
N LYS A 291 -30.63 -14.78 -76.30
CA LYS A 291 -30.02 -14.21 -77.51
C LYS A 291 -30.59 -12.82 -77.79
N PHE A 292 -31.90 -12.69 -77.72
CA PHE A 292 -32.59 -11.41 -77.89
C PHE A 292 -32.16 -10.37 -76.85
N MET A 293 -32.15 -10.71 -75.56
CA MET A 293 -31.75 -9.80 -74.48
C MET A 293 -30.27 -9.39 -74.53
N LYS A 294 -29.40 -10.31 -74.99
CA LYS A 294 -27.97 -10.09 -75.20
C LYS A 294 -27.70 -9.15 -76.37
N ASP A 295 -28.40 -9.33 -77.47
CA ASP A 295 -28.19 -8.57 -78.71
C ASP A 295 -28.97 -7.25 -78.72
N SER A 296 -29.91 -7.05 -77.79
CA SER A 296 -30.67 -5.81 -77.61
C SER A 296 -29.80 -4.65 -77.08
N SER A 297 -30.05 -3.43 -77.55
CA SER A 297 -29.44 -2.24 -76.95
C SER A 297 -30.07 -1.89 -75.59
N GLN A 298 -29.46 -0.99 -74.80
CA GLN A 298 -30.09 -0.52 -73.56
C GLN A 298 -31.41 0.21 -73.84
N ALA A 299 -31.50 0.92 -74.98
CA ALA A 299 -32.73 1.58 -75.42
C ALA A 299 -33.83 0.55 -75.74
N ASP A 300 -33.48 -0.54 -76.44
CA ASP A 300 -34.41 -1.65 -76.72
C ASP A 300 -34.86 -2.36 -75.44
N ARG A 301 -33.96 -2.56 -74.48
CA ARG A 301 -34.33 -3.13 -73.17
C ARG A 301 -35.24 -2.20 -72.38
N ASN A 302 -34.95 -0.90 -72.36
CA ASN A 302 -35.83 0.09 -71.71
C ASN A 302 -37.21 0.17 -72.39
N CYS A 303 -37.26 0.02 -73.71
CA CYS A 303 -38.47 -0.10 -74.52
C CYS A 303 -39.33 -1.32 -74.06
N LEU A 304 -38.69 -2.47 -73.80
CA LEU A 304 -39.39 -3.67 -73.32
C LEU A 304 -40.03 -3.47 -71.94
N LYS A 305 -39.46 -2.63 -71.06
CA LYS A 305 -40.03 -2.25 -69.76
C LYS A 305 -41.27 -1.33 -69.88
N GLY A 306 -41.36 -0.54 -70.95
CA GLY A 306 -42.37 0.51 -71.14
C GLY A 306 -43.68 0.05 -71.81
N ILE A 307 -44.69 0.94 -71.76
CA ILE A 307 -45.99 0.76 -72.44
C ILE A 307 -45.85 1.05 -73.95
N GLU A 308 -45.04 2.04 -74.32
CA GLU A 308 -44.83 2.47 -75.70
C GLU A 308 -43.39 2.17 -76.14
N CYS A 309 -43.27 1.42 -77.24
CA CYS A 309 -42.00 1.06 -77.84
C CYS A 309 -41.87 1.75 -79.19
N THR A 310 -40.81 2.50 -79.48
CA THR A 310 -40.67 3.21 -80.78
C THR A 310 -40.04 2.36 -81.89
N GLY A 311 -39.38 1.25 -81.55
CA GLY A 311 -38.79 0.32 -82.52
C GLY A 311 -39.77 -0.74 -83.03
N ILE A 312 -40.05 -0.73 -84.33
CA ILE A 312 -40.98 -1.69 -84.99
C ILE A 312 -40.55 -3.14 -84.76
N GLY A 313 -39.25 -3.45 -84.91
CA GLY A 313 -38.71 -4.80 -84.69
C GLY A 313 -38.87 -5.29 -83.24
N THR A 314 -38.63 -4.40 -82.27
CA THR A 314 -38.75 -4.69 -80.83
C THR A 314 -40.21 -4.86 -80.40
N GLN A 315 -41.15 -4.09 -81.00
CA GLN A 315 -42.60 -4.29 -80.80
C GLN A 315 -43.07 -5.64 -81.33
N ILE A 316 -42.66 -6.02 -82.54
CA ILE A 316 -43.00 -7.31 -83.17
C ILE A 316 -42.46 -8.45 -82.30
N ALA A 317 -41.19 -8.39 -81.89
CA ALA A 317 -40.58 -9.37 -80.99
C ALA A 317 -41.34 -9.49 -79.66
N LYS A 318 -41.69 -8.35 -79.04
CA LYS A 318 -42.44 -8.28 -77.78
C LYS A 318 -43.81 -8.97 -77.89
N HIS A 319 -44.61 -8.63 -78.89
CA HIS A 319 -46.00 -9.10 -79.00
C HIS A 319 -46.15 -10.50 -79.59
N LEU A 320 -45.31 -10.90 -80.55
CA LEU A 320 -45.47 -12.17 -81.26
C LEU A 320 -44.65 -13.32 -80.67
N PHE A 321 -43.56 -13.02 -79.95
CA PHE A 321 -42.63 -14.06 -79.50
C PHE A 321 -42.43 -14.05 -77.99
N ILE A 322 -42.21 -12.88 -77.37
CA ILE A 322 -41.81 -12.81 -75.97
C ILE A 322 -43.00 -12.92 -75.02
N LEU A 323 -44.04 -12.09 -75.17
CA LEU A 323 -45.21 -12.14 -74.30
C LEU A 323 -45.96 -13.50 -74.36
N PRO A 324 -46.15 -14.13 -75.54
CA PRO A 324 -46.71 -15.48 -75.62
C PRO A 324 -45.84 -16.52 -74.91
N ALA A 325 -44.51 -16.48 -75.08
CA ALA A 325 -43.60 -17.40 -74.40
C ALA A 325 -43.63 -17.25 -72.88
N ILE A 326 -43.78 -16.01 -72.37
CA ILE A 326 -43.96 -15.74 -70.92
C ILE A 326 -45.29 -16.33 -70.42
N LYS A 327 -46.36 -16.19 -71.20
CA LYS A 327 -47.68 -16.77 -70.89
C LYS A 327 -47.63 -18.29 -70.80
N ASP A 328 -47.00 -18.93 -71.79
CA ASP A 328 -46.88 -20.40 -71.87
C ASP A 328 -45.99 -20.96 -70.75
N TYR A 329 -44.95 -20.21 -70.33
CA TYR A 329 -44.09 -20.58 -69.22
C TYR A 329 -44.80 -20.53 -67.85
N GLY A 330 -45.77 -19.62 -67.72
CA GLY A 330 -46.51 -19.37 -66.49
C GLY A 330 -45.82 -18.32 -65.60
N ILE A 331 -46.59 -17.30 -65.21
CA ILE A 331 -46.09 -16.16 -64.43
C ILE A 331 -45.65 -16.57 -63.03
N ASP A 332 -46.39 -17.46 -62.36
CA ASP A 332 -46.06 -17.93 -61.02
C ASP A 332 -44.75 -18.74 -61.02
N ARG A 333 -44.60 -19.64 -61.99
CA ARG A 333 -43.37 -20.43 -62.19
C ARG A 333 -42.16 -19.53 -62.45
N MET A 334 -42.35 -18.46 -63.21
CA MET A 334 -41.30 -17.46 -63.46
C MET A 334 -40.92 -16.70 -62.20
N ARG A 335 -41.90 -16.23 -61.43
CA ARG A 335 -41.65 -15.55 -60.16
C ARG A 335 -40.86 -16.42 -59.20
N ASP A 336 -41.31 -17.65 -58.99
CA ASP A 336 -40.66 -18.60 -58.06
C ASP A 336 -39.23 -18.90 -58.49
N GLN A 337 -38.99 -19.08 -59.80
CA GLN A 337 -37.64 -19.36 -60.29
C GLN A 337 -36.71 -18.15 -60.20
N ILE A 338 -37.19 -16.94 -60.56
CA ILE A 338 -36.42 -15.71 -60.42
C ILE A 338 -36.10 -15.48 -58.95
N GLU A 339 -37.09 -15.60 -58.06
CA GLU A 339 -36.90 -15.42 -56.63
C GLU A 339 -35.89 -16.44 -56.08
N ALA A 340 -36.01 -17.72 -56.44
CA ALA A 340 -35.10 -18.77 -56.01
C ALA A 340 -33.65 -18.55 -56.50
N GLU A 341 -33.45 -18.18 -57.77
CA GLU A 341 -32.09 -17.96 -58.31
C GLU A 341 -31.46 -16.66 -57.80
N VAL A 342 -32.23 -15.58 -57.62
CA VAL A 342 -31.75 -14.34 -57.00
C VAL A 342 -31.37 -14.59 -55.54
N LEU A 343 -32.25 -15.25 -54.78
CA LEU A 343 -32.00 -15.62 -53.39
C LEU A 343 -30.77 -16.54 -53.26
N LYS A 344 -30.62 -17.53 -54.13
CA LYS A 344 -29.46 -18.42 -54.17
C LYS A 344 -28.16 -17.68 -54.48
N THR A 345 -28.18 -16.76 -55.45
CA THR A 345 -27.02 -15.92 -55.78
C THR A 345 -26.63 -15.03 -54.59
N MET A 346 -27.63 -14.44 -53.93
CA MET A 346 -27.44 -13.66 -52.71
C MET A 346 -26.83 -14.52 -51.58
N LYS A 347 -27.36 -15.71 -51.34
CA LYS A 347 -26.83 -16.65 -50.32
C LYS A 347 -25.38 -17.05 -50.60
N ILE A 348 -25.06 -17.42 -51.84
CA ILE A 348 -23.69 -17.83 -52.25
C ILE A 348 -22.68 -16.73 -51.93
N GLY A 349 -23.06 -15.49 -52.15
CA GLY A 349 -22.10 -14.43 -51.99
C GLY A 349 -22.05 -13.83 -50.58
N VAL A 350 -23.15 -13.83 -49.82
CA VAL A 350 -23.09 -13.65 -48.36
C VAL A 350 -22.15 -14.71 -47.75
N GLN A 351 -22.25 -15.96 -48.20
CA GLN A 351 -21.35 -17.04 -47.78
C GLN A 351 -19.87 -16.76 -48.14
N ARG A 352 -19.58 -16.24 -49.34
CA ARG A 352 -18.21 -15.86 -49.74
C ARG A 352 -17.66 -14.75 -48.85
N MET A 353 -18.44 -13.74 -48.55
CA MET A 353 -18.08 -12.64 -47.68
C MET A 353 -17.80 -13.10 -46.24
N ILE A 354 -18.62 -14.01 -45.71
CA ILE A 354 -18.38 -14.60 -44.38
C ILE A 354 -17.07 -15.39 -44.39
N ARG A 355 -16.80 -16.13 -45.46
CA ARG A 355 -15.53 -16.85 -45.64
C ARG A 355 -14.33 -15.89 -45.64
N ASP A 356 -14.42 -14.80 -46.38
CA ASP A 356 -13.32 -13.81 -46.43
C ASP A 356 -13.14 -13.13 -45.06
N SER A 357 -14.24 -12.83 -44.36
CA SER A 357 -14.21 -12.28 -43.01
C SER A 357 -13.66 -13.26 -41.96
N LEU A 358 -13.91 -14.55 -42.13
CA LEU A 358 -13.39 -15.62 -41.27
C LEU A 358 -11.86 -15.71 -41.34
N ILE A 359 -11.27 -15.47 -42.51
CA ILE A 359 -9.81 -15.44 -42.68
C ILE A 359 -9.19 -14.28 -41.88
N GLU A 360 -9.94 -13.20 -41.69
CA GLU A 360 -9.50 -12.01 -40.95
C GLU A 360 -9.86 -12.01 -39.47
N LEU A 361 -10.69 -12.96 -39.03
CA LEU A 361 -11.11 -13.09 -37.64
C LEU A 361 -9.93 -13.03 -36.63
N PRO A 362 -8.76 -13.68 -36.88
CA PRO A 362 -7.61 -13.56 -35.99
C PRO A 362 -7.10 -12.13 -35.83
N TRP A 363 -7.09 -11.34 -36.90
CA TRP A 363 -6.62 -9.94 -36.87
C TRP A 363 -7.60 -9.01 -36.17
N LEU A 364 -8.91 -9.24 -36.35
CA LEU A 364 -9.94 -8.47 -35.66
C LEU A 364 -9.92 -8.74 -34.16
N LEU A 365 -9.77 -10.00 -33.78
CA LEU A 365 -9.64 -10.39 -32.37
C LEU A 365 -8.35 -9.80 -31.78
N LEU A 366 -7.24 -9.79 -32.54
CA LEU A 366 -5.99 -9.16 -32.10
C LEU A 366 -6.16 -7.66 -31.87
N ALA A 367 -6.91 -6.94 -32.71
CA ALA A 367 -7.14 -5.50 -32.52
C ALA A 367 -7.95 -5.22 -31.25
N GLU A 368 -9.01 -5.99 -30.99
CA GLU A 368 -9.82 -5.88 -29.77
C GLU A 368 -8.98 -6.20 -28.52
N ILE A 369 -8.24 -7.31 -28.56
CA ILE A 369 -7.35 -7.72 -27.47
C ILE A 369 -6.26 -6.68 -27.24
N LYS A 370 -5.68 -6.11 -28.31
CA LYS A 370 -4.69 -5.05 -28.21
C LYS A 370 -5.27 -3.85 -27.46
N GLY A 371 -6.51 -3.43 -27.77
CA GLY A 371 -7.17 -2.34 -27.04
C GLY A 371 -7.33 -2.62 -25.55
N GLN A 372 -7.65 -3.85 -25.17
CA GLN A 372 -7.70 -4.25 -23.75
C GLN A 372 -6.32 -4.29 -23.09
N ILE A 373 -5.31 -4.78 -23.80
CA ILE A 373 -3.93 -4.78 -23.32
C ILE A 373 -3.43 -3.34 -23.14
N ASP A 374 -3.65 -2.47 -24.13
CA ASP A 374 -3.31 -1.05 -24.06
C ASP A 374 -3.96 -0.41 -22.82
N GLN A 375 -5.26 -0.62 -22.59
CA GLN A 375 -5.96 -0.10 -21.41
C GLN A 375 -5.37 -0.56 -20.07
N GLU A 376 -4.98 -1.84 -19.94
CA GLU A 376 -4.35 -2.34 -18.72
C GLU A 376 -2.93 -1.79 -18.53
N PHE A 377 -2.16 -1.62 -19.62
CA PHE A 377 -0.84 -0.99 -19.54
C PHE A 377 -0.92 0.50 -19.22
N ASP A 378 -1.85 1.25 -19.82
CA ASP A 378 -2.08 2.67 -19.50
C ASP A 378 -2.50 2.84 -18.03
N ARG A 379 -3.25 1.86 -17.49
CA ARG A 379 -3.63 1.81 -16.08
C ARG A 379 -2.42 1.57 -15.17
N ILE A 380 -1.52 0.67 -15.55
CA ILE A 380 -0.26 0.42 -14.83
C ILE A 380 0.65 1.65 -14.90
N GLU A 381 0.75 2.31 -16.06
CA GLU A 381 1.54 3.53 -16.25
C GLU A 381 1.01 4.66 -15.35
N GLY A 382 -0.31 4.85 -15.28
CA GLY A 382 -0.92 5.82 -14.36
C GLY A 382 -0.62 5.54 -12.87
N TYR A 383 -0.42 4.28 -12.48
CA TYR A 383 0.04 3.94 -11.13
C TYR A 383 1.53 4.26 -10.91
N THR A 384 2.35 4.19 -11.96
CA THR A 384 3.78 4.52 -11.85
C THR A 384 4.05 6.02 -11.77
N GLU A 385 3.25 6.85 -12.43
CA GLU A 385 3.41 8.32 -12.40
C GLU A 385 3.16 8.92 -11.01
N ASP A 386 2.18 8.40 -10.27
CA ASP A 386 1.86 8.82 -8.90
C ASP A 386 1.81 7.61 -7.94
N TYR A 387 2.93 6.89 -7.93
CA TYR A 387 3.11 5.69 -7.12
C TYR A 387 2.79 5.89 -5.62
N PRO A 388 3.27 6.97 -4.95
CA PRO A 388 2.96 7.19 -3.54
C PRO A 388 1.45 7.30 -3.29
N SER A 389 0.71 8.04 -4.11
CA SER A 389 -0.73 8.18 -3.92
C SER A 389 -1.50 6.90 -4.22
N PHE A 390 -1.08 6.14 -5.24
CA PHE A 390 -1.63 4.82 -5.52
C PHE A 390 -1.48 3.88 -4.31
N VAL A 391 -0.27 3.74 -3.77
CA VAL A 391 -0.03 2.87 -2.60
C VAL A 391 -0.80 3.36 -1.38
N ARG A 392 -0.86 4.67 -1.13
CA ARG A 392 -1.68 5.22 -0.04
C ARG A 392 -3.14 4.80 -0.15
N ASN A 393 -3.70 4.82 -1.36
CA ASN A 393 -5.08 4.41 -1.60
C ASN A 393 -5.28 2.90 -1.37
N GLU A 394 -4.37 2.06 -1.86
CA GLU A 394 -4.41 0.60 -1.64
C GLU A 394 -4.29 0.25 -0.15
N LEU A 395 -3.35 0.86 0.57
CA LEU A 395 -3.18 0.66 2.03
C LEU A 395 -4.45 1.04 2.80
N ASN A 396 -5.05 2.19 2.49
CA ASN A 396 -6.28 2.63 3.14
C ASN A 396 -7.48 1.74 2.79
N ALA A 397 -7.56 1.25 1.55
CA ALA A 397 -8.60 0.32 1.11
C ALA A 397 -8.46 -1.03 1.82
N TRP A 398 -7.24 -1.56 1.89
CA TRP A 398 -6.93 -2.77 2.64
C TRP A 398 -7.30 -2.62 4.11
N TYR A 399 -6.83 -1.55 4.78
CA TYR A 399 -7.12 -1.33 6.20
C TYR A 399 -8.62 -1.19 6.46
N ARG A 400 -9.36 -0.49 5.59
CA ARG A 400 -10.81 -0.39 5.64
C ARG A 400 -11.51 -1.74 5.48
N SER A 401 -11.00 -2.61 4.60
CA SER A 401 -11.55 -3.96 4.43
C SER A 401 -11.37 -4.82 5.69
N GLN A 402 -10.26 -4.64 6.42
CA GLN A 402 -9.95 -5.40 7.64
C GLN A 402 -10.73 -4.87 8.86
N PHE A 403 -10.78 -3.56 9.05
CA PHE A 403 -11.22 -2.92 10.30
C PHE A 403 -12.50 -2.07 10.18
N GLY A 404 -13.05 -1.91 8.99
CA GLY A 404 -14.26 -1.09 8.75
C GLY A 404 -14.01 0.42 8.79
N THR A 405 -12.77 0.86 9.00
CA THR A 405 -12.33 2.26 9.05
C THR A 405 -11.02 2.43 8.28
N SER A 406 -10.73 3.62 7.76
CA SER A 406 -9.41 3.95 7.19
C SER A 406 -8.47 4.60 8.20
N PHE A 407 -8.93 4.80 9.44
CA PHE A 407 -8.19 5.50 10.48
C PHE A 407 -7.62 4.53 11.50
N ILE A 408 -6.31 4.62 11.72
CA ILE A 408 -5.61 3.87 12.76
C ILE A 408 -5.54 4.73 14.04
N PRO A 409 -5.84 4.14 15.22
CA PRO A 409 -5.72 4.83 16.51
C PRO A 409 -4.27 5.24 16.81
N ALA A 410 -4.10 6.45 17.33
CA ALA A 410 -2.79 7.02 17.67
C ALA A 410 -2.08 6.30 18.83
N ILE A 411 -0.80 6.63 19.02
CA ILE A 411 0.11 6.04 20.02
C ILE A 411 -0.43 6.11 21.46
N GLU A 412 -1.20 7.14 21.80
CA GLU A 412 -1.77 7.34 23.13
C GLU A 412 -2.94 6.40 23.48
N SER A 413 -3.44 5.60 22.52
CA SER A 413 -4.63 4.76 22.68
C SER A 413 -4.35 3.43 23.39
N GLU A 414 -3.78 3.45 24.59
CA GLU A 414 -3.64 2.23 25.43
C GLU A 414 -4.97 1.72 26.03
N SER A 415 -6.10 2.19 25.52
CA SER A 415 -7.45 1.83 25.98
C SER A 415 -8.18 0.83 25.07
N PHE A 416 -7.46 -0.08 24.41
CA PHE A 416 -8.12 -1.16 23.67
C PHE A 416 -8.44 -2.33 24.61
N GLY A 417 -9.68 -2.33 25.11
CA GLY A 417 -10.18 -3.33 26.04
C GLY A 417 -10.37 -4.71 25.42
N LEU A 418 -9.88 -5.73 26.13
CA LEU A 418 -10.56 -7.02 26.28
C LEU A 418 -10.96 -7.14 27.76
N GLU A 419 -12.20 -6.72 28.04
CA GLU A 419 -13.08 -7.04 29.18
C GLU A 419 -12.59 -7.12 30.63
N ASN A 420 -11.31 -6.94 31.01
CA ASN A 420 -10.96 -6.91 32.43
C ASN A 420 -9.68 -6.14 32.79
N ARG A 421 -9.87 -5.25 33.78
CA ARG A 421 -8.93 -4.63 34.75
C ARG A 421 -8.45 -3.19 34.50
N ARG A 422 -8.72 -2.39 35.53
CA ARG A 422 -8.50 -0.95 35.76
C ARG A 422 -7.03 -0.56 35.97
N LEU A 423 -6.10 -1.02 35.12
CA LEU A 423 -4.66 -0.82 35.36
C LEU A 423 -3.88 -0.33 34.14
N GLY A 424 -4.54 0.31 33.17
CA GLY A 424 -3.81 1.13 32.19
C GLY A 424 -3.33 2.41 32.89
N PRO A 425 -2.06 2.84 32.72
CA PRO A 425 -1.63 4.14 33.20
C PRO A 425 -2.54 5.20 32.59
N HIS A 426 -3.20 6.01 33.42
CA HIS A 426 -3.83 7.24 32.92
C HIS A 426 -2.71 8.10 32.36
N ILE A 427 -2.53 8.07 31.04
CA ILE A 427 -1.60 8.97 30.36
C ILE A 427 -2.17 10.38 30.53
N SER A 428 -1.63 11.13 31.48
CA SER A 428 -1.95 12.54 31.67
C SER A 428 -1.30 13.34 30.53
N GLY A 429 -1.84 13.25 29.33
CA GLY A 429 -1.44 14.10 28.23
C GLY A 429 -2.04 15.50 28.45
N SER A 430 -1.19 16.51 28.61
CA SER A 430 -1.66 17.90 28.50
C SER A 430 -1.86 18.23 27.03
N LYS A 431 -2.97 18.90 26.67
CA LYS A 431 -3.07 19.52 25.35
C LYS A 431 -2.21 20.78 25.33
N ASP A 432 -1.44 20.97 24.27
CA ASP A 432 -0.70 22.22 24.05
C ASP A 432 -1.66 23.37 23.72
N GLN A 433 -1.13 24.58 23.55
CA GLN A 433 -1.94 25.76 23.20
C GLN A 433 -2.74 25.62 21.88
N ARG A 434 -2.40 24.65 21.03
CA ARG A 434 -3.09 24.33 19.77
C ARG A 434 -4.00 23.09 19.89
N GLY A 435 -4.23 22.59 21.11
CA GLY A 435 -5.04 21.41 21.36
C GLY A 435 -4.34 20.08 21.08
N ARG A 436 -3.03 20.07 20.74
CA ARG A 436 -2.27 18.85 20.41
C ARG A 436 -1.86 18.12 21.68
N LEU A 437 -1.96 16.80 21.68
CA LEU A 437 -1.54 15.99 22.82
C LEU A 437 -0.02 16.13 23.04
N THR A 438 0.40 16.37 24.28
CA THR A 438 1.82 16.34 24.67
C THR A 438 2.13 15.10 25.48
N VAL A 439 3.19 14.39 25.08
CA VAL A 439 3.66 13.17 25.75
C VAL A 439 5.08 13.42 26.26
N SER A 440 5.37 12.96 27.48
CA SER A 440 6.72 13.00 28.04
C SER A 440 7.52 11.75 27.67
N ALA A 441 8.85 11.84 27.65
CA ALA A 441 9.73 10.68 27.43
C ALA A 441 9.40 9.51 28.37
N HIS A 442 9.13 9.83 29.64
CA HIS A 442 8.75 8.85 30.65
C HIS A 442 7.43 8.15 30.32
N ALA A 443 6.37 8.91 30.00
CA ALA A 443 5.08 8.34 29.63
C ALA A 443 5.17 7.51 28.35
N PHE A 444 5.91 7.97 27.34
CA PHE A 444 6.12 7.21 26.11
C PHE A 444 6.87 5.90 26.38
N GLY A 445 7.96 5.94 27.15
CA GLY A 445 8.69 4.74 27.54
C GLY A 445 7.84 3.73 28.30
N GLN A 446 6.97 4.20 29.21
CA GLN A 446 6.01 3.33 29.89
C GLN A 446 5.01 2.70 28.91
N ILE A 447 4.51 3.45 27.91
CA ILE A 447 3.63 2.91 26.87
C ILE A 447 4.34 1.78 26.11
N LEU A 448 5.59 1.98 25.68
CA LEU A 448 6.37 0.93 24.99
C LEU A 448 6.56 -0.33 25.85
N GLN A 449 6.77 -0.16 27.17
CA GLN A 449 6.92 -1.30 28.09
C GLN A 449 5.59 -2.02 28.34
N SER A 450 4.53 -1.27 28.65
CA SER A 450 3.19 -1.78 28.95
C SER A 450 2.67 -2.61 27.78
N THR A 451 2.80 -2.05 26.57
CA THR A 451 2.42 -2.74 25.34
C THR A 451 3.22 -4.01 25.11
N ALA A 452 4.49 -4.12 25.54
CA ALA A 452 5.28 -5.33 25.38
C ALA A 452 4.90 -6.49 26.32
N HIS A 453 4.31 -6.21 27.48
CA HIS A 453 3.96 -7.21 28.50
C HIS A 453 2.60 -7.90 28.26
N TRP A 454 1.94 -7.64 27.13
CA TRP A 454 0.65 -8.27 26.85
C TRP A 454 0.86 -9.78 26.63
N PRO A 455 0.22 -10.67 27.42
CA PRO A 455 0.62 -12.07 27.48
C PRO A 455 0.41 -12.77 26.13
N GLU A 456 1.50 -13.20 25.52
CA GLU A 456 1.47 -14.13 24.38
C GLU A 456 0.85 -15.48 24.78
N ASP A 457 0.87 -15.81 26.08
CA ASP A 457 0.27 -17.01 26.69
C ASP A 457 -1.25 -16.95 26.89
N MET A 458 -1.94 -15.89 26.45
CA MET A 458 -3.39 -15.95 26.33
C MET A 458 -3.73 -16.86 25.14
N GLY A 459 -3.79 -18.18 25.41
CA GLY A 459 -4.19 -19.27 24.50
C GLY A 459 -5.64 -19.18 24.00
N PHE A 460 -6.06 -17.98 23.62
CA PHE A 460 -7.40 -17.53 23.29
C PHE A 460 -7.44 -16.87 21.91
N ILE A 461 -6.61 -17.28 20.95
CA ILE A 461 -7.01 -17.11 19.54
C ILE A 461 -8.05 -18.20 19.27
N ARG A 462 -9.32 -17.90 19.57
CA ARG A 462 -10.44 -18.81 19.28
C ARG A 462 -11.32 -18.30 18.15
N SER A 463 -11.14 -17.05 17.72
CA SER A 463 -11.98 -16.39 16.72
C SER A 463 -11.20 -15.54 15.71
N SER A 464 -11.83 -15.24 14.57
CA SER A 464 -11.30 -14.30 13.57
C SER A 464 -11.20 -12.86 14.09
N GLN A 465 -11.96 -12.51 15.13
CA GLN A 465 -11.88 -11.21 15.80
C GLN A 465 -10.59 -11.07 16.62
N ASP A 466 -10.11 -12.16 17.22
CA ASP A 466 -8.85 -12.18 17.97
C ASP A 466 -7.66 -11.88 17.05
N ASN A 467 -7.67 -12.43 15.82
CA ASN A 467 -6.66 -12.12 14.81
C ASN A 467 -6.65 -10.64 14.43
N LYS A 468 -7.82 -10.01 14.21
CA LYS A 468 -7.88 -8.58 13.89
C LYS A 468 -7.29 -7.72 15.02
N ASN A 469 -7.61 -8.03 16.27
CA ASN A 469 -7.07 -7.31 17.42
C ASN A 469 -5.54 -7.44 17.52
N LEU A 470 -5.00 -8.63 17.25
CA LEU A 470 -3.55 -8.86 17.21
C LEU A 470 -2.87 -8.11 16.06
N ILE A 471 -3.49 -8.06 14.88
CA ILE A 471 -2.99 -7.27 13.75
C ILE A 471 -2.96 -5.79 14.13
N LEU A 472 -4.05 -5.27 14.69
CA LEU A 472 -4.13 -3.87 15.13
C LEU A 472 -3.07 -3.54 16.18
N LEU A 473 -2.87 -4.43 17.15
CA LEU A 473 -1.82 -4.30 18.16
C LEU A 473 -0.43 -4.26 17.52
N GLY A 474 -0.13 -5.20 16.63
CA GLY A 474 1.16 -5.25 15.94
C GLY A 474 1.41 -3.99 15.11
N LEU A 475 0.37 -3.48 14.46
CA LEU A 475 0.38 -2.21 13.74
C LEU A 475 0.68 -1.01 14.65
N VAL A 476 0.05 -0.93 15.81
CA VAL A 476 0.33 0.12 16.81
C VAL A 476 1.78 0.03 17.29
N ARG A 477 2.27 -1.17 17.61
CA ARG A 477 3.66 -1.40 18.05
C ARG A 477 4.68 -1.03 16.96
N ALA A 478 4.41 -1.40 15.69
CA ALA A 478 5.26 -1.02 14.56
C ALA A 478 5.28 0.51 14.38
N ASN A 479 4.11 1.16 14.48
CA ASN A 479 4.01 2.62 14.44
C ASN A 479 4.72 3.32 15.61
N GLN A 480 4.76 2.71 16.80
CA GLN A 480 5.52 3.23 17.94
C GLN A 480 7.03 3.20 17.69
N ILE A 481 7.55 2.11 17.10
CA ILE A 481 8.96 1.97 16.73
C ILE A 481 9.33 2.97 15.62
N LEU A 482 8.58 2.95 14.52
CA LEU A 482 8.86 3.77 13.34
C LEU A 482 8.58 5.26 13.57
N GLY A 483 7.54 5.56 14.35
CA GLY A 483 7.22 6.92 14.76
C GLY A 483 8.42 7.57 15.45
N PHE A 484 9.13 6.86 16.33
CA PHE A 484 10.31 7.39 17.00
C PHE A 484 11.44 7.81 16.04
N GLU A 485 11.64 7.12 14.92
CA GLU A 485 12.62 7.54 13.92
C GLU A 485 12.15 8.76 13.11
N GLY A 486 10.87 8.78 12.72
CA GLY A 486 10.25 9.95 12.08
C GLY A 486 10.32 11.20 12.97
N MET A 487 10.30 11.04 14.29
CA MET A 487 10.51 12.12 15.26
C MET A 487 11.89 12.78 15.18
N LEU A 488 12.89 12.09 14.62
CA LEU A 488 14.26 12.58 14.45
C LEU A 488 14.49 13.10 13.02
N HIS A 489 13.77 12.57 12.02
CA HIS A 489 13.98 12.85 10.59
C HIS A 489 13.09 13.94 9.96
N THR A 490 11.97 14.37 10.55
CA THR A 490 11.11 15.45 9.95
C THR A 490 11.73 16.86 9.97
N GLN A 491 13.06 16.98 9.89
CA GLN A 491 13.81 18.23 9.79
C GLN A 491 14.21 18.59 8.36
N ASP A 492 13.57 17.99 7.35
CA ASP A 492 13.77 18.31 5.94
C ASP A 492 13.36 19.75 5.62
N ASN A 493 14.32 20.63 5.89
CA ASN A 493 14.76 21.77 5.11
C ASN A 493 16.04 22.41 5.70
N GLN A 494 16.71 21.76 6.67
CA GLN A 494 18.08 22.12 7.03
C GLN A 494 18.98 20.90 6.80
N GLU A 495 19.86 21.03 5.80
CA GLU A 495 20.90 20.08 5.46
C GLU A 495 21.62 19.61 6.72
N VAL A 496 21.69 18.29 6.91
CA VAL A 496 22.59 17.69 7.89
C VAL A 496 23.99 18.26 7.63
N PRO A 497 24.66 18.87 8.61
CA PRO A 497 25.97 19.45 8.38
C PRO A 497 26.91 18.37 7.84
N SER A 498 27.67 18.66 6.78
CA SER A 498 28.63 17.71 6.24
C SER A 498 29.68 17.34 7.30
N GLU A 499 30.28 16.16 7.18
CA GLU A 499 31.36 15.70 8.07
C GLU A 499 32.51 16.73 8.16
N GLU A 500 32.77 17.44 7.06
CA GLU A 500 33.72 18.55 6.95
C GLU A 500 33.29 19.83 7.73
N GLN A 501 31.98 20.07 7.89
CA GLN A 501 31.46 21.14 8.75
C GLN A 501 31.53 20.76 10.24
N LEU A 502 31.47 19.46 10.56
CA LEU A 502 31.65 18.93 11.91
C LEU A 502 33.13 18.93 12.33
N GLU A 503 34.06 18.67 11.40
CA GLU A 503 35.51 18.71 11.66
C GLU A 503 36.07 20.13 11.81
N ASN A 504 35.55 21.11 11.07
CA ASN A 504 35.98 22.52 11.17
C ASN A 504 35.37 23.26 12.39
N TRP A 505 34.61 22.57 13.24
CA TRP A 505 33.80 23.18 14.31
C TRP A 505 34.58 23.53 15.59
N HIS A 506 35.83 23.04 15.71
CA HIS A 506 36.72 23.32 16.83
C HIS A 506 37.29 24.76 16.85
N LEU A 507 37.05 25.55 15.79
CA LEU A 507 37.65 26.88 15.61
C LEU A 507 36.72 28.07 15.95
N VAL A 508 35.49 27.83 16.44
CA VAL A 508 34.56 28.93 16.79
C VAL A 508 34.64 29.22 18.29
N GLU A 509 35.19 30.40 18.61
CA GLU A 509 35.42 30.90 19.97
C GLU A 509 34.19 30.87 20.89
N SER A 510 34.50 30.61 22.17
CA SER A 510 33.67 30.27 23.34
C SER A 510 32.60 31.26 23.81
N SER A 511 32.06 32.12 22.94
CA SER A 511 31.12 33.19 23.34
C SER A 511 29.75 33.20 22.64
N GLN A 512 29.47 32.28 21.72
CA GLN A 512 28.11 32.16 21.16
C GLN A 512 27.19 31.31 22.06
N PRO A 513 25.92 31.72 22.25
CA PRO A 513 24.96 30.95 23.04
C PRO A 513 24.81 29.53 22.47
N VAL A 514 24.79 28.54 23.35
CA VAL A 514 24.67 27.09 23.11
C VAL A 514 23.38 26.69 22.34
N GLU A 515 22.57 27.68 21.93
CA GLU A 515 21.27 27.55 21.27
C GLU A 515 21.26 26.79 19.93
N ARG A 516 22.42 26.50 19.31
CA ARG A 516 22.49 25.80 18.01
C ARG A 516 23.14 24.41 18.03
N LEU A 517 23.57 23.90 19.18
CA LEU A 517 24.64 22.89 19.23
C LEU A 517 24.29 21.57 19.93
N LEU A 518 23.02 21.18 19.94
CA LEU A 518 22.63 19.90 20.53
C LEU A 518 22.21 18.91 19.44
N PRO A 519 22.87 17.73 19.37
CA PRO A 519 22.65 16.76 18.32
C PRO A 519 21.19 16.33 18.26
N LEU A 520 20.78 16.02 17.03
CA LEU A 520 19.40 15.80 16.59
C LEU A 520 18.72 14.56 17.20
N SER A 521 19.32 13.94 18.23
CA SER A 521 19.03 12.59 18.73
C SER A 521 18.24 12.57 20.04
N PHE A 522 17.80 13.71 20.57
CA PHE A 522 17.11 13.79 21.87
C PHE A 522 15.59 13.68 21.73
N PHE A 523 14.97 12.75 22.47
CA PHE A 523 13.54 12.85 22.76
C PHE A 523 13.34 13.97 23.80
N PRO A 524 12.59 15.04 23.48
CA PRO A 524 12.44 16.17 24.39
C PRO A 524 11.57 15.79 25.60
N LEU A 525 11.82 16.45 26.73
CA LEU A 525 11.06 16.27 27.99
C LEU A 525 9.53 16.21 27.78
N ARG A 526 9.02 17.03 26.85
CA ARG A 526 7.65 16.99 26.36
C ARG A 526 7.66 17.20 24.86
N ALA A 527 6.84 16.42 24.19
CA ALA A 527 6.75 16.44 22.74
C ALA A 527 5.28 16.50 22.33
N SER A 528 4.93 17.41 21.42
CA SER A 528 3.55 17.51 20.91
C SER A 528 3.36 16.54 19.76
N LEU A 529 2.37 15.66 19.81
CA LEU A 529 2.10 14.73 18.73
C LEU A 529 1.48 15.43 17.51
N ILE A 530 2.03 15.21 16.33
CA ILE A 530 1.46 15.56 15.02
C ILE A 530 0.73 14.32 14.50
N ALA A 531 -0.57 14.48 14.23
CA ALA A 531 -1.43 13.40 13.71
C ALA A 531 -1.36 12.08 14.53
N GLY A 532 -1.05 12.16 15.83
CA GLY A 532 -1.03 11.00 16.72
C GLY A 532 0.19 10.08 16.66
N PHE A 533 1.16 10.37 15.79
CA PHE A 533 2.33 9.51 15.60
C PHE A 533 3.66 10.25 15.36
N GLY A 534 3.63 11.48 14.83
CA GLY A 534 4.82 12.32 14.65
C GLY A 534 5.03 13.28 15.82
N LEU A 535 6.19 13.95 15.92
CA LEU A 535 6.43 15.00 16.92
C LEU A 535 6.62 16.37 16.27
N SER A 536 5.93 17.38 16.79
CA SER A 536 6.17 18.77 16.43
C SER A 536 7.32 19.28 17.28
N ARG A 537 8.46 19.60 16.66
CA ARG A 537 9.50 20.38 17.33
C ARG A 537 8.95 21.78 17.58
N ARG A 538 8.90 22.20 18.85
CA ARG A 538 8.90 23.63 19.18
C ARG A 538 10.36 24.07 19.27
N SER A 539 10.65 25.29 18.83
CA SER A 539 11.96 25.95 18.84
C SER A 539 12.42 26.29 20.26
N HIS A 540 12.54 25.29 21.12
CA HIS A 540 13.05 25.45 22.47
C HIS A 540 14.37 24.70 22.61
N LEU A 541 15.27 25.29 23.39
CA LEU A 541 16.48 24.64 23.89
C LEU A 541 16.10 23.25 24.43
N PRO A 542 16.85 22.19 24.08
CA PRO A 542 16.45 20.84 24.41
C PRO A 542 16.46 20.60 25.92
N SER A 543 15.44 19.90 26.38
CA SER A 543 15.32 19.43 27.75
C SER A 543 15.35 17.90 27.73
N LEU A 544 16.18 17.31 28.57
CA LEU A 544 16.35 15.88 28.74
C LEU A 544 16.14 15.50 30.20
N ASP A 545 15.26 14.53 30.42
CA ASP A 545 15.06 13.89 31.72
C ASP A 545 15.63 12.47 31.65
N ILE A 546 16.59 12.17 32.53
CA ILE A 546 17.29 10.88 32.55
C ILE A 546 16.35 9.74 32.90
N SER A 547 15.36 9.96 33.77
CA SER A 547 14.34 8.96 34.09
C SER A 547 13.46 8.66 32.87
N GLY A 548 13.16 9.69 32.07
CA GLY A 548 12.49 9.55 30.79
C GLY A 548 13.29 8.73 29.78
N GLN A 549 14.58 9.01 29.61
CA GLN A 549 15.47 8.25 28.72
C GLN A 549 15.61 6.78 29.15
N ALA A 550 15.72 6.54 30.46
CA ALA A 550 15.71 5.19 31.02
C ALA A 550 14.43 4.42 30.65
N SER A 551 13.28 5.09 30.74
CA SER A 551 11.98 4.49 30.41
C SER A 551 11.88 4.15 28.93
N LEU A 552 12.38 5.03 28.05
CA LEU A 552 12.45 4.79 26.61
C LEU A 552 13.36 3.60 26.28
N LEU A 553 14.56 3.54 26.87
CA LEU A 553 15.51 2.45 26.64
C LEU A 553 14.90 1.10 27.02
N ARG A 554 14.29 0.98 28.21
CA ARG A 554 13.56 -0.23 28.63
C ARG A 554 12.39 -0.55 27.70
N GLY A 555 11.69 0.47 27.22
CA GLY A 555 10.62 0.35 26.24
C GLY A 555 11.08 -0.30 24.94
N PHE A 556 12.18 0.18 24.36
CA PHE A 556 12.74 -0.38 23.14
C PHE A 556 13.34 -1.78 23.35
N VAL A 557 13.96 -2.07 24.49
CA VAL A 557 14.39 -3.44 24.84
C VAL A 557 13.17 -4.37 24.92
N SER A 558 12.07 -3.91 25.50
CA SER A 558 10.85 -4.72 25.60
C SER A 558 10.21 -4.96 24.24
N LEU A 559 10.19 -3.96 23.36
CA LEU A 559 9.75 -4.13 21.97
C LEU A 559 10.70 -5.02 21.15
N ALA A 560 12.01 -4.95 21.38
CA ALA A 560 12.97 -5.86 20.76
C ALA A 560 12.69 -7.31 21.15
N ARG A 561 12.29 -7.58 22.40
CA ARG A 561 11.83 -8.91 22.83
C ARG A 561 10.53 -9.34 22.13
N VAL A 562 9.58 -8.44 21.94
CA VAL A 562 8.33 -8.74 21.20
C VAL A 562 8.60 -9.12 19.75
N PHE A 563 9.49 -8.37 19.09
CA PHE A 563 9.83 -8.56 17.68
C PHE A 563 11.01 -9.51 17.46
N ASN A 564 11.37 -10.29 18.48
CA ASN A 564 12.44 -11.25 18.34
C ASN A 564 12.09 -12.28 17.24
N ASP A 565 13.13 -12.73 16.52
CA ASP A 565 13.00 -13.63 15.38
C ASP A 565 13.51 -15.05 15.69
N TRP A 566 13.88 -15.30 16.95
CA TRP A 566 14.39 -16.60 17.41
C TRP A 566 13.36 -17.41 18.21
N GLN A 567 12.30 -16.79 18.72
CA GLN A 567 11.15 -17.46 19.32
C GLN A 567 9.90 -17.21 18.48
N PRO A 568 9.12 -18.26 18.16
CA PRO A 568 7.86 -18.07 17.49
C PRO A 568 6.88 -17.41 18.45
N THR A 569 6.58 -16.14 18.22
CA THR A 569 5.54 -15.42 18.96
C THR A 569 4.23 -15.47 18.17
N THR A 570 3.11 -15.51 18.88
CA THR A 570 1.79 -15.48 18.25
C THR A 570 1.58 -14.22 17.41
N LEU A 571 2.02 -13.07 17.94
CA LEU A 571 2.01 -11.81 17.20
C LEU A 571 2.89 -11.90 15.95
N GLY A 572 4.10 -12.45 16.08
CA GLY A 572 5.02 -12.66 14.96
C GLY A 572 4.40 -13.48 13.83
N HIS A 573 3.75 -14.60 14.16
CA HIS A 573 3.07 -15.43 13.19
C HIS A 573 1.91 -14.71 12.50
N VAL A 574 1.08 -13.98 13.25
CA VAL A 574 -0.05 -13.23 12.69
C VAL A 574 0.45 -12.11 11.76
N MET A 575 1.45 -11.34 12.19
CA MET A 575 1.98 -10.20 11.44
C MET A 575 2.73 -10.64 10.18
N SER A 576 3.56 -11.67 10.26
CA SER A 576 4.31 -12.22 9.11
C SER A 576 3.42 -12.91 8.07
N SER A 577 2.19 -13.29 8.44
CA SER A 577 1.22 -13.85 7.51
C SER A 577 0.64 -12.81 6.55
N ILE A 578 0.67 -11.53 6.90
CA ILE A 578 0.18 -10.45 6.05
C ILE A 578 1.22 -10.14 5.00
N ARG A 579 0.89 -10.35 3.72
CA ARG A 579 1.79 -10.08 2.60
C ARG A 579 1.52 -8.73 1.99
N VAL A 580 2.54 -8.13 1.39
CA VAL A 580 2.38 -6.86 0.66
C VAL A 580 1.41 -7.02 -0.52
N LYS A 581 1.43 -8.17 -1.21
CA LYS A 581 0.45 -8.50 -2.27
C LYS A 581 -1.01 -8.51 -1.80
N ASP A 582 -1.25 -8.77 -0.52
CA ASP A 582 -2.61 -8.74 0.06
C ASP A 582 -3.09 -7.30 0.29
N MET A 583 -2.14 -6.37 0.48
CA MET A 583 -2.40 -4.95 0.68
C MET A 583 -2.48 -4.17 -0.64
N ILE A 584 -1.64 -4.52 -1.61
CA ILE A 584 -1.52 -3.87 -2.92
C ILE A 584 -1.98 -4.88 -3.98
N THR A 585 -3.31 -5.03 -4.08
CA THR A 585 -3.93 -6.05 -4.95
C THR A 585 -3.80 -5.72 -6.43
N ASN A 586 -3.53 -4.45 -6.74
CA ASN A 586 -3.54 -3.96 -8.10
C ASN A 586 -2.24 -4.14 -8.88
N LEU A 587 -1.15 -4.57 -8.22
CA LEU A 587 0.13 -4.88 -8.86
C LEU A 587 0.38 -6.40 -8.80
N PRO A 588 0.49 -7.09 -9.95
CA PRO A 588 0.80 -8.51 -9.98
C PRO A 588 2.33 -8.70 -10.00
N SER A 589 2.92 -9.17 -8.91
CA SER A 589 4.34 -9.57 -8.90
C SER A 589 4.65 -10.52 -7.75
N ASP A 590 5.41 -11.59 -8.05
CA ASP A 590 5.97 -12.49 -7.02
C ASP A 590 6.87 -11.74 -6.04
N ALA A 591 7.43 -10.59 -6.43
CA ALA A 591 8.21 -9.73 -5.55
C ALA A 591 7.36 -9.08 -4.44
N LEU A 592 6.04 -9.00 -4.61
CA LEU A 592 5.13 -8.54 -3.56
C LEU A 592 4.78 -9.64 -2.55
N ASP A 593 5.23 -10.88 -2.77
CA ASP A 593 5.01 -11.99 -1.85
C ASP A 593 5.96 -11.98 -0.64
N VAL A 594 6.28 -10.78 -0.17
CA VAL A 594 7.06 -10.53 1.03
C VAL A 594 6.13 -10.19 2.19
N PRO A 595 6.50 -10.54 3.44
CA PRO A 595 5.77 -10.08 4.61
C PRO A 595 5.72 -8.55 4.65
N ALA A 596 4.53 -7.97 4.82
CA ALA A 596 4.40 -6.53 5.03
C ALA A 596 5.01 -6.12 6.39
N PHE A 597 5.04 -7.05 7.35
CA PHE A 597 5.61 -6.86 8.68
C PHE A 597 6.76 -7.81 8.91
N SER A 598 7.96 -7.33 8.63
CA SER A 598 9.17 -8.11 8.88
C SER A 598 9.60 -7.94 10.34
N GLN A 599 9.56 -9.03 11.12
CA GLN A 599 9.96 -9.01 12.53
C GLN A 599 11.41 -8.59 12.71
N ASP A 600 12.29 -9.08 11.84
CA ASP A 600 13.72 -8.77 11.82
C ASP A 600 14.00 -7.27 11.56
N VAL A 601 13.21 -6.62 10.70
CA VAL A 601 13.26 -5.16 10.49
C VAL A 601 12.82 -4.43 11.75
N MET A 602 11.69 -4.83 12.36
CA MET A 602 11.18 -4.16 13.56
C MET A 602 12.12 -4.33 14.76
N LEU A 603 12.75 -5.50 14.89
CA LEU A 603 13.82 -5.75 15.85
C LEU A 603 15.01 -4.81 15.62
N ALA A 604 15.51 -4.74 14.38
CA ALA A 604 16.63 -3.86 14.03
C ALA A 604 16.31 -2.39 14.31
N LYS A 605 15.08 -1.94 13.99
CA LYS A 605 14.59 -0.59 14.25
C LYS A 605 14.47 -0.29 15.75
N ALA A 606 13.96 -1.22 16.55
CA ALA A 606 13.91 -1.07 18.01
C ALA A 606 15.33 -0.92 18.61
N LEU A 607 16.29 -1.70 18.12
CA LEU A 607 17.69 -1.60 18.54
C LEU A 607 18.35 -0.31 18.07
N ASN A 608 18.06 0.15 16.86
CA ASN A 608 18.52 1.44 16.37
C ASN A 608 18.04 2.58 17.29
N ASN A 609 16.75 2.57 17.67
CA ASN A 609 16.19 3.56 18.60
C ASN A 609 16.83 3.51 19.99
N ALA A 610 17.10 2.32 20.53
CA ALA A 610 17.85 2.15 21.76
C ALA A 610 19.29 2.69 21.63
N GLY A 611 19.96 2.39 20.52
CA GLY A 611 21.30 2.88 20.19
C GLY A 611 21.35 4.41 20.08
N LEU A 612 20.31 5.05 19.52
CA LEU A 612 20.19 6.50 19.45
C LEU A 612 20.13 7.14 20.84
N ILE A 613 19.36 6.56 21.77
CA ILE A 613 19.35 7.01 23.17
C ILE A 613 20.76 6.92 23.77
N LEU A 614 21.47 5.80 23.58
CA LEU A 614 22.80 5.61 24.15
C LEU A 614 23.86 6.52 23.50
N LYS A 615 23.77 6.76 22.19
CA LYS A 615 24.67 7.66 21.45
C LYS A 615 24.60 9.08 21.99
N THR A 616 23.46 9.52 22.54
CA THR A 616 23.33 10.85 23.14
C THR A 616 24.30 11.08 24.31
N LEU A 617 24.73 10.04 25.01
CA LEU A 617 25.65 10.13 26.13
C LEU A 617 27.08 10.52 25.72
N LYS A 618 27.46 10.33 24.45
CA LYS A 618 28.77 10.71 23.91
C LYS A 618 28.75 12.01 23.10
N SER A 619 27.60 12.66 23.06
CA SER A 619 27.33 13.74 22.13
C SER A 619 27.57 15.12 22.78
N LYS A 620 27.81 16.17 21.99
CA LYS A 620 27.98 17.53 22.53
C LYS A 620 26.74 17.91 23.35
N GLY A 621 26.95 18.46 24.53
CA GLY A 621 25.88 18.69 25.50
C GLY A 621 25.46 17.47 26.30
N THR A 622 26.28 16.43 26.34
CA THR A 622 25.99 15.19 27.07
C THR A 622 25.52 15.42 28.52
N PRO A 623 24.57 14.61 29.03
CA PRO A 623 24.24 14.57 30.46
C PRO A 623 25.24 13.76 31.30
N LEU A 624 26.21 13.11 30.66
CA LEU A 624 27.21 12.28 31.32
C LEU A 624 28.33 13.14 31.90
N VAL A 625 28.53 13.02 33.20
CA VAL A 625 29.63 13.66 33.94
C VAL A 625 30.52 12.59 34.56
N GLN A 626 31.82 12.82 34.51
CA GLN A 626 32.81 12.06 35.25
C GLN A 626 33.26 12.88 36.47
N ILE A 627 33.36 12.27 37.65
CA ILE A 627 33.93 12.92 38.83
C ILE A 627 35.37 12.48 38.98
N CYS A 628 36.31 13.38 38.70
CA CYS A 628 37.75 13.11 38.79
C CYS A 628 38.25 13.01 40.26
N GLU A 629 39.52 12.61 40.45
CA GLU A 629 40.10 12.39 41.80
C GLU A 629 40.18 13.68 42.62
N ASP A 630 40.32 14.82 41.95
CA ASP A 630 40.26 16.16 42.52
C ASP A 630 38.83 16.58 42.91
N ASN A 631 37.87 15.66 42.82
CA ASN A 631 36.45 15.86 43.08
C ASN A 631 35.78 16.85 42.11
N ASN A 632 36.45 17.23 41.02
CA ASN A 632 35.89 18.15 40.03
C ASN A 632 35.05 17.37 38.99
N PRO A 633 33.83 17.84 38.67
CA PRO A 633 33.03 17.28 37.60
C PRO A 633 33.62 17.68 36.24
N ARG A 634 33.82 16.70 35.36
CA ARG A 634 34.18 16.91 33.95
C ARG A 634 33.13 16.28 33.05
N TRP A 635 32.65 17.04 32.09
CA TRP A 635 31.64 16.55 31.16
C TRP A 635 32.30 15.70 30.09
N PHE A 636 31.61 14.63 29.67
CA PHE A 636 32.19 13.66 28.73
C PHE A 636 32.45 14.26 27.33
N ASP A 637 31.88 15.43 27.02
CA ASP A 637 32.09 16.16 25.77
C ASP A 637 33.15 17.27 25.87
N GLN A 638 33.87 17.37 26.99
CA GLN A 638 35.00 18.29 27.17
C GLN A 638 36.32 17.61 26.81
N GLU A 639 37.26 18.37 26.23
CA GLU A 639 38.59 17.88 25.86
C GLU A 639 39.47 17.53 27.07
N GLU A 640 39.14 18.03 28.26
CA GLU A 640 39.90 17.79 29.48
C GLU A 640 39.58 16.42 30.11
N GLU A 641 40.32 15.37 29.74
CA GLU A 641 40.19 14.04 30.36
C GLU A 641 40.72 14.01 31.80
N CYS A 642 40.05 13.26 32.69
CA CYS A 642 40.59 13.00 34.03
C CYS A 642 41.98 12.34 33.91
N GLN A 643 42.99 12.86 34.62
CA GLN A 643 44.38 12.34 34.56
C GLN A 643 44.50 10.87 34.98
N TRP A 644 43.53 10.37 35.76
CA TRP A 644 43.40 8.98 36.14
C TRP A 644 41.95 8.55 35.92
N PRO A 645 41.70 7.30 35.48
CA PRO A 645 40.34 6.82 35.26
C PRO A 645 39.63 6.72 36.61
N THR A 646 38.98 7.80 37.01
CA THR A 646 37.97 7.74 38.04
C THR A 646 36.80 6.96 37.48
N THR A 647 36.45 5.89 38.19
CA THR A 647 35.32 5.04 37.86
C THR A 647 34.00 5.64 38.39
N LEU A 648 33.91 6.95 38.60
CA LEU A 648 32.70 7.62 39.06
C LEU A 648 32.04 8.35 37.89
N ALA A 649 30.96 7.78 37.38
CA ALA A 649 30.14 8.39 36.34
C ALA A 649 28.79 8.81 36.92
N GLY A 650 28.32 10.00 36.55
CA GLY A 650 27.04 10.57 36.96
C GLY A 650 26.20 10.95 35.75
N LEU A 651 24.88 10.99 35.96
CA LEU A 651 23.94 11.47 34.95
C LEU A 651 23.13 12.62 35.55
N VAL A 652 23.02 13.70 34.79
CA VAL A 652 22.25 14.88 35.17
C VAL A 652 21.12 15.13 34.18
N ASP A 653 20.03 15.73 34.66
CA ASP A 653 19.00 16.24 33.77
C ASP A 653 19.51 17.49 33.02
N ILE A 654 18.99 17.73 31.82
CA ILE A 654 19.22 18.96 31.06
C ILE A 654 17.88 19.67 30.97
N LYS A 655 17.83 20.94 31.36
CA LYS A 655 16.62 21.75 31.27
C LYS A 655 16.90 23.01 30.47
N ASP A 656 16.17 23.19 29.38
CA ASP A 656 16.33 24.31 28.48
C ASP A 656 17.80 24.51 28.06
N GLY A 657 18.47 23.41 27.69
CA GLY A 657 19.88 23.39 27.28
C GLY A 657 20.91 23.52 28.42
N ILE A 658 20.45 23.71 29.65
CA ILE A 658 21.30 23.88 30.83
C ILE A 658 21.41 22.55 31.58
N ARG A 659 22.64 22.08 31.79
CA ARG A 659 22.92 20.90 32.60
C ARG A 659 22.61 21.18 34.07
N SER A 660 21.88 20.27 34.70
CA SER A 660 21.70 20.29 36.15
C SER A 660 23.03 20.04 36.84
N MET A 661 23.28 20.73 37.96
CA MET A 661 24.39 20.43 38.87
C MET A 661 24.00 19.39 39.91
N GLU A 662 22.90 18.66 39.69
CA GLU A 662 22.37 17.67 40.62
C GLU A 662 22.30 16.29 39.94
N ILE A 663 22.93 15.29 40.58
CA ILE A 663 22.76 13.88 40.25
C ILE A 663 21.67 13.33 41.16
N LYS A 664 20.56 12.90 40.58
CA LYS A 664 19.41 12.33 41.31
C LYS A 664 19.52 10.81 41.35
N THR A 665 19.48 10.23 42.54
CA THR A 665 19.59 8.78 42.73
C THR A 665 18.52 8.01 41.98
N LYS A 666 17.26 8.50 42.03
CA LYS A 666 16.14 7.88 41.31
C LYS A 666 16.42 7.78 39.80
N SER A 667 16.83 8.88 39.18
CA SER A 667 17.13 8.92 37.74
C SER A 667 18.34 8.06 37.38
N THR A 668 19.43 8.15 38.16
CA THR A 668 20.64 7.32 37.95
C THR A 668 20.34 5.83 38.09
N SER A 669 19.56 5.43 39.10
CA SER A 669 19.16 4.04 39.33
C SER A 669 18.29 3.52 38.20
N ALA A 670 17.28 4.29 37.78
CA ALA A 670 16.41 3.91 36.67
C ALA A 670 17.19 3.71 35.36
N PHE A 671 18.13 4.62 35.06
CA PHE A 671 18.96 4.51 33.86
C PHE A 671 19.93 3.33 33.94
N LEU A 672 20.55 3.09 35.09
CA LEU A 672 21.44 1.94 35.28
C LEU A 672 20.70 0.61 35.12
N ILE A 673 19.48 0.50 35.67
CA ILE A 673 18.61 -0.68 35.46
C ILE A 673 18.36 -0.88 33.96
N ALA A 674 17.93 0.17 33.26
CA ALA A 674 17.67 0.13 31.82
C ALA A 674 18.90 -0.29 31.00
N LEU A 675 20.07 0.25 31.35
CA LEU A 675 21.35 -0.05 30.70
C LEU A 675 21.75 -1.50 30.93
N ILE A 676 21.61 -2.03 32.16
CA ILE A 676 21.90 -3.44 32.45
C ILE A 676 20.94 -4.37 31.69
N GLU A 677 19.64 -4.03 31.62
CA GLU A 677 18.69 -4.80 30.82
C GLU A 677 19.06 -4.82 29.34
N PHE A 678 19.48 -3.69 28.78
CA PHE A 678 19.97 -3.60 27.40
C PHE A 678 21.23 -4.45 27.18
N ILE A 679 22.23 -4.32 28.06
CA ILE A 679 23.47 -5.13 27.99
C ILE A 679 23.14 -6.62 28.02
N ARG A 680 22.31 -7.06 28.98
CA ARG A 680 21.91 -8.47 29.10
C ARG A 680 21.13 -8.95 27.88
N PHE A 681 20.23 -8.13 27.35
CA PHE A 681 19.54 -8.45 26.10
C PHE A 681 20.55 -8.66 24.96
N CYS A 682 21.50 -7.75 24.79
CA CYS A 682 22.52 -7.84 23.75
C CYS A 682 23.47 -9.04 23.91
N GLU A 683 23.73 -9.49 25.13
CA GLU A 683 24.66 -10.60 25.42
C GLU A 683 23.99 -11.97 25.49
N GLU A 684 22.79 -12.06 26.04
CA GLU A 684 22.11 -13.33 26.35
C GLU A 684 21.03 -13.69 25.31
N GLU A 685 20.41 -12.69 24.68
CA GLU A 685 19.23 -12.86 23.83
C GLU A 685 19.54 -12.59 22.35
N LEU A 686 20.06 -11.39 22.05
CA LEU A 686 20.35 -10.91 20.70
C LEU A 686 21.25 -11.83 19.86
N PRO A 687 22.26 -12.55 20.41
CA PRO A 687 23.09 -13.46 19.61
C PRO A 687 22.31 -14.62 18.97
N LYS A 688 21.05 -14.85 19.37
CA LYS A 688 20.16 -15.86 18.80
C LYS A 688 19.46 -15.39 17.51
N THR A 689 19.57 -14.11 17.16
CA THR A 689 18.88 -13.53 16.00
C THR A 689 19.29 -14.17 14.68
N LYS A 690 18.35 -14.16 13.74
CA LYS A 690 18.52 -14.58 12.34
C LYS A 690 18.31 -13.39 11.39
N SER A 691 18.23 -12.17 11.94
CA SER A 691 17.94 -10.95 11.20
C SER A 691 19.09 -10.63 10.26
N LYS A 692 18.81 -10.63 8.96
CA LYS A 692 19.80 -10.26 7.95
C LYS A 692 20.25 -8.81 8.11
N TYR A 693 19.33 -7.93 8.51
CA TYR A 693 19.63 -6.51 8.77
C TYR A 693 20.65 -6.29 9.90
N LEU A 694 20.77 -7.24 10.83
CA LEU A 694 21.73 -7.17 11.92
C LEU A 694 23.02 -7.94 11.62
N LEU A 695 22.91 -9.08 10.93
CA LEU A 695 24.02 -10.00 10.67
C LEU A 695 24.80 -9.69 9.39
N GLU A 696 24.16 -9.07 8.40
CA GLU A 696 24.75 -8.71 7.12
C GLU A 696 24.99 -7.19 7.04
N SER A 697 26.01 -6.77 6.30
CA SER A 697 26.24 -5.36 6.07
C SER A 697 25.31 -4.85 4.96
N MET A 698 24.45 -3.90 5.32
CA MET A 698 23.54 -3.25 4.37
C MET A 698 24.21 -2.09 3.61
N ILE A 699 25.37 -1.61 4.09
CA ILE A 699 26.11 -0.47 3.53
C ILE A 699 27.53 -0.93 3.17
N PRO A 700 27.95 -0.83 1.89
CA PRO A 700 29.30 -1.20 1.49
C PRO A 700 30.37 -0.57 2.40
N ASN A 701 31.33 -1.37 2.86
CA ASN A 701 32.43 -0.96 3.76
C ASN A 701 32.05 -0.61 5.20
N ARG A 702 30.80 -0.82 5.64
CA ARG A 702 30.41 -0.72 7.05
C ARG A 702 30.33 -2.11 7.69
N PRO A 703 30.80 -2.33 8.93
CA PRO A 703 30.58 -3.60 9.62
C PRO A 703 29.07 -3.85 9.82
N PRO A 704 28.65 -5.12 9.93
CA PRO A 704 27.27 -5.45 10.32
C PRO A 704 26.88 -4.80 11.65
N ALA A 705 25.62 -4.43 11.82
CA ALA A 705 25.14 -3.77 13.04
C ALA A 705 25.40 -4.60 14.30
N MET A 706 25.34 -5.94 14.20
CA MET A 706 25.70 -6.84 15.30
C MET A 706 27.14 -6.65 15.77
N GLU A 707 28.08 -6.48 14.83
CA GLU A 707 29.49 -6.27 15.15
C GLU A 707 29.69 -4.91 15.83
N GLU A 708 29.04 -3.86 15.35
CA GLU A 708 29.06 -2.54 15.99
C GLU A 708 28.53 -2.60 17.44
N ILE A 709 27.42 -3.32 17.67
CA ILE A 709 26.87 -3.53 19.01
C ILE A 709 27.90 -4.24 19.90
N GLN A 710 28.53 -5.31 19.41
CA GLN A 710 29.54 -6.07 20.16
C GLN A 710 30.77 -5.22 20.51
N GLN A 711 31.20 -4.33 19.62
CA GLN A 711 32.32 -3.41 19.87
C GLN A 711 32.00 -2.37 20.95
N VAL A 712 30.73 -1.96 21.07
CA VAL A 712 30.29 -0.94 22.04
C VAL A 712 29.95 -1.53 23.42
N LEU A 713 29.63 -2.82 23.52
CA LEU A 713 29.28 -3.48 24.79
C LEU A 713 30.29 -3.27 25.93
N PRO A 714 31.62 -3.39 25.72
CA PRO A 714 32.61 -3.11 26.76
C PRO A 714 32.50 -1.68 27.32
N GLU A 715 32.22 -0.69 26.47
CA GLU A 715 32.06 0.70 26.90
C GLU A 715 30.79 0.89 27.73
N LEU A 716 29.68 0.25 27.32
CA LEU A 716 28.43 0.27 28.09
C LEU A 716 28.58 -0.40 29.45
N ARG A 717 29.35 -1.49 29.53
CA ARG A 717 29.73 -2.13 30.80
C ARG A 717 30.53 -1.19 31.68
N ASN A 718 31.52 -0.49 31.13
CA ASN A 718 32.32 0.48 31.88
C ASN A 718 31.46 1.64 32.39
N LEU A 719 30.52 2.14 31.58
CA LEU A 719 29.54 3.14 32.01
C LEU A 719 28.68 2.60 33.17
N ALA A 720 28.15 1.39 33.06
CA ALA A 720 27.34 0.78 34.11
C ALA A 720 28.13 0.56 35.41
N VAL A 721 29.40 0.17 35.35
CA VAL A 721 30.33 0.16 36.50
C VAL A 721 30.46 1.57 37.08
N GLY A 722 30.67 2.57 36.21
CA GLY A 722 30.80 3.97 36.58
C GLY A 722 29.61 4.51 37.40
N LEU A 723 28.40 4.24 36.90
CA LEU A 723 27.14 4.60 37.56
C LEU A 723 26.93 3.81 38.86
N THR A 724 27.35 2.54 38.90
CA THR A 724 27.27 1.72 40.12
C THR A 724 28.17 2.27 41.22
N HIS A 725 29.40 2.68 40.89
CA HIS A 725 30.27 3.33 41.88
C HIS A 725 29.70 4.66 42.35
N MET A 726 29.12 5.48 41.47
CA MET A 726 28.42 6.70 41.89
C MET A 726 27.30 6.39 42.90
N LEU A 727 26.48 5.37 42.62
CA LEU A 727 25.41 4.95 43.53
C LEU A 727 25.96 4.50 44.89
N THR A 728 26.96 3.63 44.89
CA THR A 728 27.46 2.99 46.11
C THR A 728 28.40 3.88 46.93
N GLN A 729 29.15 4.80 46.32
CA GLN A 729 30.15 5.62 47.01
C GLN A 729 29.67 7.03 47.35
N ARG A 730 28.83 7.64 46.49
CA ARG A 730 28.40 9.05 46.65
C ARG A 730 26.93 9.19 47.02
N LEU A 731 26.07 8.35 46.44
CA LEU A 731 24.62 8.42 46.66
C LEU A 731 24.16 7.52 47.81
N GLN A 732 24.93 6.51 48.22
CA GLN A 732 24.62 5.69 49.39
C GLN A 732 25.37 6.17 50.64
N GLY A 733 24.64 6.31 51.74
CA GLY A 733 25.19 6.61 53.06
C GLY A 733 25.71 5.36 53.78
N PRO A 734 26.44 5.54 54.90
CA PRO A 734 27.08 4.44 55.63
C PRO A 734 26.09 3.44 56.25
N ASN A 735 24.85 3.84 56.47
CA ASN A 735 23.77 2.98 56.97
C ASN A 735 23.02 2.23 55.86
N GLY A 736 23.52 2.27 54.62
CA GLY A 736 22.89 1.65 53.46
C GLY A 736 21.77 2.49 52.83
N ARG A 737 21.37 3.62 53.43
CA ARG A 737 20.36 4.53 52.89
C ARG A 737 20.86 5.22 51.63
N PHE A 738 20.05 5.25 50.59
CA PHE A 738 20.28 6.11 49.45
C PHE A 738 19.82 7.55 49.72
N ARG A 739 20.68 8.52 49.43
CA ARG A 739 20.37 9.94 49.41
C ARG A 739 19.48 10.24 48.20
N SER A 740 18.66 11.28 48.26
CA SER A 740 17.81 11.65 47.12
C SER A 740 18.62 12.21 45.94
N LEU A 741 19.63 13.05 46.24
CA LEU A 741 20.51 13.65 45.24
C LEU A 741 21.89 14.02 45.81
N VAL A 742 22.86 14.23 44.92
CA VAL A 742 24.17 14.83 45.20
C VAL A 742 24.36 16.05 44.30
N ARG A 743 24.90 17.13 44.86
CA ARG A 743 25.25 18.34 44.12
C ARG A 743 26.70 18.26 43.64
N LEU A 744 26.94 18.66 42.41
CA LEU A 744 28.26 18.73 41.78
C LEU A 744 29.02 20.01 42.13
N ASP A 745 28.29 21.09 42.44
CA ASP A 745 28.84 22.41 42.78
C ASP A 745 29.21 22.56 44.26
N ARG A 746 28.81 21.60 45.11
CA ARG A 746 28.97 21.67 46.57
C ARG A 746 29.15 20.26 47.12
N GLU A 747 30.07 20.09 48.06
CA GLU A 747 30.21 18.82 48.82
C GLU A 747 29.03 18.52 49.76
N THR A 748 28.03 19.40 49.83
CA THR A 748 26.86 19.21 50.68
C THR A 748 25.85 18.28 50.02
N ASN A 749 25.66 17.11 50.64
CA ASN A 749 24.55 16.21 50.34
C ASN A 749 23.24 16.82 50.83
N VAL A 750 22.23 16.90 49.96
CA VAL A 750 20.89 17.37 50.34
C VAL A 750 20.05 16.14 50.65
N ASP A 751 19.83 15.90 51.94
CA ASP A 751 19.05 14.76 52.41
C ASP A 751 17.56 15.14 52.52
N SER A 752 16.83 15.06 51.40
CA SER A 752 15.40 15.36 51.34
C SER A 752 14.53 14.15 51.70
N GLY A 753 14.47 13.81 52.99
CA GLY A 753 13.56 12.77 53.51
C GLY A 753 13.80 11.35 52.96
N THR A 754 13.09 10.36 53.51
CA THR A 754 13.18 8.97 53.02
C THR A 754 12.11 8.74 51.96
N ASP A 755 12.49 8.85 50.69
CA ASP A 755 11.62 8.48 49.56
C ASP A 755 11.73 6.98 49.26
N PHE A 756 10.61 6.27 49.35
CA PHE A 756 10.53 4.82 49.13
C PHE A 756 11.02 4.42 47.74
N GLU A 757 10.60 5.16 46.70
CA GLU A 757 10.93 4.83 45.31
C GLU A 757 12.43 4.97 45.04
N THR A 758 13.06 6.01 45.60
CA THR A 758 14.52 6.17 45.56
C THR A 758 15.25 4.99 46.20
N GLN A 759 14.80 4.52 47.37
CA GLN A 759 15.46 3.40 48.03
C GLN A 759 15.30 2.09 47.25
N ILE A 760 14.10 1.82 46.73
CA ILE A 760 13.79 0.54 46.09
C ILE A 760 14.47 0.42 44.73
N LEU A 761 14.51 1.50 43.94
CA LEU A 761 15.25 1.54 42.68
C LEU A 761 16.76 1.47 42.91
N GLY A 762 17.27 2.14 43.96
CA GLY A 762 18.68 2.02 44.34
C GLY A 762 19.07 0.58 44.69
N LEU A 763 18.24 -0.11 45.49
CA LEU A 763 18.44 -1.54 45.79
C LEU A 763 18.43 -2.39 44.51
N GLN A 764 17.46 -2.18 43.63
CA GLN A 764 17.35 -2.93 42.38
C GLN A 764 18.59 -2.73 41.50
N ALA A 765 18.99 -1.48 41.28
CA ALA A 765 20.12 -1.13 40.43
C ALA A 765 21.42 -1.77 40.93
N VAL A 766 21.74 -1.62 42.22
CA VAL A 766 22.95 -2.22 42.81
C VAL A 766 22.88 -3.75 42.82
N SER A 767 21.70 -4.34 43.04
CA SER A 767 21.53 -5.80 42.98
C SER A 767 21.77 -6.34 41.57
N MET A 768 21.26 -5.65 40.55
CA MET A 768 21.49 -6.01 39.14
C MET A 768 22.96 -5.85 38.76
N SER A 769 23.63 -4.80 39.23
CA SER A 769 25.08 -4.63 39.04
C SER A 769 25.88 -5.74 39.72
N ALA A 770 25.48 -6.17 40.92
CA ALA A 770 26.13 -7.28 41.61
C ALA A 770 26.03 -8.58 40.81
N HIS A 771 24.89 -8.85 40.18
CA HIS A 771 24.73 -10.02 39.29
C HIS A 771 25.54 -9.91 38.01
N LEU A 772 25.51 -8.75 37.35
CA LEU A 772 26.18 -8.55 36.07
C LEU A 772 27.71 -8.61 36.22
N PHE A 773 28.26 -7.94 37.23
CA PHE A 773 29.70 -7.78 37.39
C PHE A 773 30.35 -8.74 38.39
N GLN A 774 29.56 -9.43 39.23
CA GLN A 774 30.06 -10.35 40.26
C GLN A 774 31.07 -9.70 41.24
N VAL A 775 30.91 -8.40 41.49
CA VAL A 775 31.79 -7.63 42.40
C VAL A 775 31.22 -7.68 43.83
N GLY A 776 32.03 -8.18 44.78
CA GLY A 776 31.61 -8.35 46.17
C GLY A 776 31.15 -7.07 46.87
N VAL A 777 31.76 -5.92 46.53
CA VAL A 777 31.35 -4.62 47.10
C VAL A 777 29.91 -4.26 46.74
N TYR A 778 29.44 -4.59 45.53
CA TYR A 778 28.05 -4.35 45.12
C TYR A 778 27.09 -5.24 45.89
N LYS A 779 27.45 -6.52 46.10
CA LYS A 779 26.68 -7.44 46.95
C LYS A 779 26.52 -6.90 48.37
N SER A 780 27.61 -6.40 48.97
CA SER A 780 27.59 -5.79 50.30
C SER A 780 26.74 -4.52 50.36
N SER A 781 26.86 -3.65 49.35
CA SER A 781 26.05 -2.43 49.24
C SER A 781 24.55 -2.73 49.10
N ALA A 782 24.17 -3.73 48.30
CA ALA A 782 22.79 -4.19 48.18
C ALA A 782 22.24 -4.73 49.51
N ARG A 783 23.05 -5.50 50.26
CA ARG A 783 22.67 -5.99 51.60
C ARG A 783 22.46 -4.85 52.61
N ALA A 784 23.31 -3.83 52.58
CA ALA A 784 23.15 -2.65 53.41
C ALA A 784 21.87 -1.89 53.07
N ALA A 785 21.57 -1.70 51.77
CA ALA A 785 20.33 -1.08 51.32
C ALA A 785 19.08 -1.87 51.74
N TYR A 786 19.09 -3.19 51.59
CA TYR A 786 17.99 -4.05 52.04
C TYR A 786 17.79 -3.99 53.56
N SER A 787 18.89 -3.99 54.33
CA SER A 787 18.83 -3.83 55.78
C SER A 787 18.21 -2.50 56.19
N TYR A 788 18.56 -1.41 55.48
CA TYR A 788 17.94 -0.10 55.68
C TYR A 788 16.43 -0.13 55.42
N LEU A 789 15.99 -0.71 54.29
CA LEU A 789 14.58 -0.87 53.96
C LEU A 789 13.80 -1.60 55.06
N ASN A 790 14.33 -2.71 55.55
CA ASN A 790 13.70 -3.51 56.61
C ASN A 790 13.61 -2.78 57.94
N GLN A 791 14.61 -1.98 58.30
CA GLN A 791 14.63 -1.27 59.58
C GLN A 791 13.76 -0.01 59.56
N ASN A 792 13.64 0.66 58.41
CA ASN A 792 13.09 2.01 58.35
C ASN A 792 11.80 2.14 57.54
N LEU A 793 11.58 1.29 56.53
CA LEU A 793 10.42 1.38 55.64
C LEU A 793 9.46 0.19 55.74
N TRP A 794 9.85 -0.92 56.37
CA TRP A 794 8.96 -2.05 56.60
C TRP A 794 7.87 -1.71 57.61
N ASN A 795 6.60 -1.81 57.20
CA ASN A 795 5.47 -1.72 58.11
C ASN A 795 4.94 -3.14 58.42
N SER A 796 5.15 -3.57 59.67
CA SER A 796 4.70 -4.88 60.16
C SER A 796 3.17 -5.05 60.20
N SER A 797 2.41 -3.95 60.32
CA SER A 797 0.95 -3.97 60.36
C SER A 797 0.33 -4.18 58.97
N THR A 798 0.96 -3.67 57.92
CA THR A 798 0.51 -3.90 56.54
C THR A 798 1.26 -5.03 55.85
N GLY A 799 2.35 -5.52 56.46
CA GLY A 799 3.24 -6.50 55.86
C GLY A 799 3.81 -6.02 54.53
N PHE A 800 4.16 -4.74 54.42
CA PHE A 800 4.66 -4.13 53.18
C PHE A 800 5.59 -2.95 53.49
N TYR A 801 6.49 -2.62 52.55
CA TYR A 801 7.36 -1.45 52.64
C TYR A 801 6.58 -0.17 52.32
N GLN A 802 6.28 0.67 53.31
CA GLN A 802 5.42 1.83 53.12
C GLN A 802 6.18 3.08 52.65
N GLY A 803 5.60 3.78 51.66
CA GLY A 803 5.81 5.21 51.43
C GLY A 803 4.98 6.08 52.40
N GLN A 804 4.71 7.34 52.07
CA GLN A 804 3.99 8.30 52.93
C GLN A 804 2.46 8.06 53.09
N GLY A 805 1.97 6.82 52.95
CA GLY A 805 0.54 6.51 52.95
C GLY A 805 0.17 5.21 53.70
N PRO A 806 -1.13 5.00 54.04
CA PRO A 806 -1.58 3.86 54.84
C PRO A 806 -1.57 2.52 54.10
N ARG A 807 -1.46 2.52 52.76
CA ARG A 807 -1.35 1.31 51.91
C ARG A 807 -0.49 1.60 50.68
N PRO A 808 0.33 0.63 50.21
CA PRO A 808 1.07 0.78 48.96
C PRO A 808 0.12 0.82 47.76
N SER A 809 0.45 1.65 46.78
CA SER A 809 -0.13 1.56 45.44
C SER A 809 0.33 0.27 44.75
N LEU A 810 -0.42 -0.18 43.73
CA LEU A 810 0.00 -1.34 42.94
C LEU A 810 1.37 -1.12 42.29
N ALA A 811 1.67 0.09 41.83
CA ALA A 811 2.95 0.44 41.24
C ALA A 811 4.11 0.24 42.24
N GLU A 812 3.94 0.71 43.48
CA GLU A 812 4.91 0.49 44.56
C GLU A 812 5.07 -1.01 44.90
N ALA A 813 3.97 -1.77 44.88
CA ALA A 813 3.98 -3.22 45.05
C ALA A 813 4.78 -3.95 43.97
N MET A 814 4.58 -3.57 42.71
CA MET A 814 5.31 -4.15 41.57
C MET A 814 6.80 -3.79 41.61
N LEU A 815 7.13 -2.53 41.86
CA LEU A 815 8.53 -2.07 42.00
C LEU A 815 9.25 -2.78 43.15
N ALA A 816 8.61 -2.89 44.32
CA ALA A 816 9.16 -3.63 45.46
C ALA A 816 9.44 -5.09 45.10
N ARG A 817 8.46 -5.74 44.46
CA ARG A 817 8.60 -7.14 44.05
C ARG A 817 9.75 -7.34 43.07
N GLU A 818 9.88 -6.47 42.07
CA GLU A 818 10.94 -6.55 41.07
C GLU A 818 12.32 -6.37 41.73
N ALA A 819 12.49 -5.31 42.52
CA ALA A 819 13.73 -5.02 43.25
C ALA A 819 14.14 -6.18 44.19
N LEU A 820 13.21 -6.66 45.00
CA LEU A 820 13.44 -7.76 45.94
C LEU A 820 13.66 -9.09 45.23
N GLY A 821 13.03 -9.31 44.09
CA GLY A 821 13.29 -10.46 43.22
C GLY A 821 14.70 -10.46 42.67
N GLN A 822 15.23 -9.29 42.27
CA GLN A 822 16.64 -9.15 41.87
C GLN A 822 17.60 -9.29 43.05
N PHE A 823 17.21 -8.85 44.25
CA PHE A 823 18.05 -8.99 45.44
C PHE A 823 18.08 -10.42 45.99
N LEU A 824 16.99 -11.18 45.87
CA LEU A 824 16.83 -12.51 46.46
C LEU A 824 18.00 -13.48 46.25
N PRO A 825 18.62 -13.60 45.06
CA PRO A 825 19.74 -14.52 44.85
C PRO A 825 21.06 -14.04 45.49
N LEU A 826 21.11 -12.82 46.02
CA LEU A 826 22.27 -12.27 46.75
C LEU A 826 22.22 -12.56 48.26
N LEU A 827 21.10 -13.09 48.76
CA LEU A 827 20.98 -13.57 50.14
C LEU A 827 21.58 -14.97 50.27
N ASP A 828 22.36 -15.18 51.33
CA ASP A 828 22.85 -16.51 51.68
C ASP A 828 21.66 -17.36 52.21
N GLU A 829 21.72 -18.69 52.12
CA GLU A 829 20.57 -19.55 52.50
C GLU A 829 20.12 -19.37 53.96
N THR A 830 21.02 -18.93 54.83
CA THR A 830 20.77 -18.63 56.25
C THR A 830 20.15 -17.25 56.48
N ASP A 831 20.19 -16.34 55.50
CA ASP A 831 19.90 -14.90 55.67
C ASP A 831 18.48 -14.54 55.19
N GLY A 832 17.46 -15.21 55.73
CA GLY A 832 16.06 -14.83 55.49
C GLY A 832 15.58 -15.00 54.04
N ARG A 833 16.31 -15.75 53.19
CA ARG A 833 15.95 -16.03 51.80
C ARG A 833 14.57 -16.68 51.67
N GLU A 834 14.26 -17.64 52.55
CA GLU A 834 12.96 -18.30 52.60
C GLU A 834 11.83 -17.33 52.99
N GLN A 835 12.09 -16.44 53.96
CA GLN A 835 11.12 -15.42 54.38
C GLN A 835 10.83 -14.42 53.26
N LEU A 836 11.85 -13.97 52.53
CA LEU A 836 11.68 -13.09 51.39
C LEU A 836 10.95 -13.79 50.23
N GLN A 837 11.21 -15.08 49.99
CA GLN A 837 10.45 -15.88 49.02
C GLN A 837 8.97 -16.00 49.38
N LEU A 838 8.67 -16.26 50.66
CA LEU A 838 7.30 -16.32 51.16
C LEU A 838 6.59 -14.97 51.01
N TYR A 839 7.29 -13.87 51.30
CA TYR A 839 6.80 -12.52 51.08
C TYR A 839 6.46 -12.27 49.59
N LEU A 840 7.38 -12.58 48.68
CA LEU A 840 7.18 -12.42 47.23
C LEU A 840 6.02 -13.27 46.70
N LYS A 841 5.80 -14.46 47.27
CA LYS A 841 4.62 -15.31 46.97
C LYS A 841 3.33 -14.72 47.54
N GLY A 842 3.37 -14.15 48.75
CA GLY A 842 2.23 -13.53 49.43
C GLY A 842 1.65 -12.32 48.69
N LEU A 843 2.50 -11.54 48.01
CA LEU A 843 2.08 -10.39 47.18
C LEU A 843 1.08 -10.74 46.05
N PHE A 844 0.92 -12.02 45.71
CA PHE A 844 -0.01 -12.50 44.68
C PHE A 844 -1.35 -13.02 45.20
N VAL A 845 -1.46 -13.34 46.50
CA VAL A 845 -2.65 -14.01 47.05
C VAL A 845 -3.65 -13.00 47.64
N SER A 846 -3.21 -11.77 47.96
CA SER A 846 -4.01 -10.75 48.63
C SER A 846 -4.48 -9.58 47.75
N ASN A 847 -4.18 -9.59 46.45
CA ASN A 847 -4.64 -8.63 45.42
C ASN A 847 -5.35 -9.39 44.30
#